data_AF-A0A183E3D3-F1
#
_entry.id   AF-A0A183E3D3-F1
#
_cell.length_a   1.000
_cell.length_b   1.000
_cell.length_c   1.000
_cell.angle_alpha   90.00
_cell.angle_beta   90.00
_cell.angle_gamma   90.00
#
_symmetry.space_group_name_H-M   'P 1'
#
loop_
_entity.id
_entity.type
_entity.pdbx_description
1 polymer ?
#
loop_
_entity_poly.entity_id
_entity_poly.type
_entity_poly.pdbx_seq_one_letter_code
_entity_poly.pdbx_strand_id
1 'polypeptide(L)'
;MEQADDDIALGSPYETPHRTPRLSERADSIVPTAGREGFKIVPKCYRGRTMAVFTSGGDASGMNSAVRSVVRMGIYLGCRVYLIYEGYQGMVDGGDNIREADWQSCKKQLFLSDSGSFFFLGTIIGSARCKDFRERAGRLRAAENLIKHRITNLVCIGGDGSLTGANLFRQEWPDLVRQLLADGKITSDEAKHCANIQIVGLVGSIDNDFCGTDMTIGTDTALQRICEAIDCVISTAQSHQRTFVIEVMGRHCGYLALVAALASEADFCFIPEWPVPVEWPTVLCHKLQMMRDAGSRLNIVIVAEGAVDRDGKPINAELVRTVVKETLHYDTRVTVLGHVQRGGNPSAFDRLLGCRMGAEAVLALMEMTPQSEPCVVSIDGNIMVRVPLMQCVQRTQAVKKAMDDHDWETAVKLRGRSFQRNLETYRLLTRLQPKKKHVDPRATGLNLAVINVGAPAGGMNAVVRSYVRMALHNGCREMNWGDVSNWVMYGGSFLGTQKQLPEKNMKLVAAAFAKYNFHGLLLVGGFEAFHSCLLLSRARDTYASLRIPLCVVPCTISNNVPGTSISLGSDTAANEICEMIDKIKQSATGTKKRVFIVETMGGYCGYLATISALASGADNAYIFEEKFDVRDIIEDVKVIVHKMSTGVQRYLV
;
A
#
# COMPACT_ATOMS: atom_id res chain seq x y z
N MET A 1 -33.59 60.04 -30.17
CA MET A 1 -33.44 60.44 -28.75
C MET A 1 -33.93 59.26 -27.96
N GLU A 2 -33.03 58.29 -27.77
CA GLU A 2 -32.32 57.99 -26.51
C GLU A 2 -33.13 56.93 -25.75
N GLN A 3 -32.76 55.66 -25.88
CA GLN A 3 -31.72 54.92 -25.13
C GLN A 3 -32.33 54.18 -23.94
N ALA A 4 -32.40 52.84 -24.05
CA ALA A 4 -31.77 51.87 -23.14
C ALA A 4 -32.43 50.49 -23.38
N ASP A 5 -31.82 49.72 -24.29
CA ASP A 5 -31.99 48.27 -24.37
C ASP A 5 -31.00 47.63 -23.37
N ASP A 6 -31.52 46.93 -22.36
CA ASP A 6 -30.75 45.97 -21.57
C ASP A 6 -31.22 44.56 -21.96
N ASP A 7 -30.49 43.98 -22.91
CA ASP A 7 -30.60 42.57 -23.29
C ASP A 7 -30.01 41.69 -22.18
N ILE A 8 -30.88 40.89 -21.56
CA ILE A 8 -30.52 39.83 -20.62
C ILE A 8 -29.98 38.63 -21.41
N ALA A 9 -28.65 38.49 -21.46
CA ALA A 9 -28.00 37.30 -21.97
C ALA A 9 -28.14 36.13 -20.97
N LEU A 10 -28.83 35.06 -21.41
CA LEU A 10 -28.93 33.77 -20.73
C LEU A 10 -27.55 33.07 -20.70
N GLY A 11 -26.91 33.07 -19.52
CA GLY A 11 -25.69 32.31 -19.24
C GLY A 11 -25.97 30.81 -19.03
N SER A 12 -25.12 29.98 -19.64
CA SER A 12 -25.03 28.51 -19.52
C SER A 12 -24.86 28.02 -18.06
N PRO A 13 -25.52 26.94 -17.60
CA PRO A 13 -25.46 26.46 -16.21
C PRO A 13 -24.39 25.38 -15.96
N TYR A 14 -23.21 25.46 -16.58
CA TYR A 14 -22.10 24.52 -16.32
C TYR A 14 -20.75 25.22 -16.14
N GLU A 15 -20.59 25.91 -15.03
CA GLU A 15 -19.27 26.16 -14.44
C GLU A 15 -19.27 25.66 -13.00
N THR A 16 -18.87 24.41 -12.81
CA THR A 16 -18.49 23.90 -11.49
C THR A 16 -17.18 24.58 -11.08
N PRO A 17 -17.08 25.19 -9.89
CA PRO A 17 -15.83 25.79 -9.43
C PRO A 17 -14.81 24.69 -9.16
N HIS A 18 -13.74 24.66 -9.95
CA HIS A 18 -12.55 23.88 -9.68
C HIS A 18 -11.96 24.32 -8.33
N ARG A 19 -12.35 23.66 -7.24
CA ARG A 19 -11.60 23.68 -5.99
C ARG A 19 -10.36 22.83 -6.20
N THR A 20 -9.28 23.44 -6.68
CA THR A 20 -7.94 22.92 -6.44
C THR A 20 -7.76 22.80 -4.93
N PRO A 21 -7.43 21.62 -4.38
CA PRO A 21 -7.06 21.52 -2.98
C PRO A 21 -5.79 22.37 -2.81
N ARG A 22 -5.86 23.40 -1.96
CA ARG A 22 -4.68 24.15 -1.52
C ARG A 22 -3.79 23.20 -0.72
N LEU A 23 -2.94 22.46 -1.41
CA LEU A 23 -1.77 21.84 -0.80
C LEU A 23 -0.91 22.98 -0.27
N SER A 24 -0.68 23.01 1.03
CA SER A 24 0.13 24.05 1.67
C SER A 24 1.54 24.02 1.07
N GLU A 25 1.92 25.05 0.30
CA GLU A 25 3.28 25.21 -0.20
C GLU A 25 4.24 25.38 0.98
N ARG A 26 5.17 24.45 1.13
CA ARG A 26 6.33 24.55 2.02
C ARG A 26 7.58 24.25 1.20
N ALA A 27 8.69 24.90 1.51
CA ALA A 27 9.98 24.73 0.84
C ALA A 27 10.51 23.27 0.84
N ASP A 28 9.99 22.40 1.72
CA ASP A 28 10.40 21.00 1.89
C ASP A 28 9.45 19.97 1.22
N SER A 29 8.36 20.41 0.56
CA SER A 29 7.41 19.49 -0.07
C SER A 29 7.73 19.27 -1.54
N ILE A 30 8.03 18.01 -1.90
CA ILE A 30 7.98 17.55 -3.28
C ILE A 30 6.56 17.87 -3.78
N VAL A 31 6.42 18.68 -4.83
CA VAL A 31 5.11 19.08 -5.35
C VAL A 31 4.63 17.99 -6.30
N PRO A 32 3.61 17.20 -5.93
CA PRO A 32 3.08 16.18 -6.82
C PRO A 32 2.25 16.80 -7.94
N THR A 33 2.36 16.25 -9.14
CA THR A 33 1.38 16.49 -10.22
C THR A 33 0.33 15.39 -10.16
N ALA A 34 -0.96 15.76 -10.21
CA ALA A 34 -2.05 14.79 -10.20
C ALA A 34 -1.97 13.86 -11.43
N GLY A 35 -2.20 12.57 -11.21
CA GLY A 35 -2.34 11.58 -12.28
C GLY A 35 -3.68 11.70 -13.01
N ARG A 36 -3.88 10.83 -14.01
CA ARG A 36 -5.11 10.78 -14.82
C ARG A 36 -6.03 9.62 -14.46
N GLU A 37 -6.00 9.21 -13.20
CA GLU A 37 -6.91 8.19 -12.69
C GLU A 37 -8.37 8.65 -12.84
N GLY A 38 -9.23 7.77 -13.37
CA GLY A 38 -10.65 8.05 -13.62
C GLY A 38 -10.96 8.81 -14.92
N PHE A 39 -9.96 9.25 -15.68
CA PHE A 39 -10.20 9.92 -16.97
C PHE A 39 -10.53 8.90 -18.07
N LYS A 40 -11.42 9.29 -19.00
CA LYS A 40 -11.68 8.52 -20.21
C LYS A 40 -10.49 8.64 -21.16
N ILE A 41 -9.96 7.50 -21.60
CA ILE A 41 -8.78 7.42 -22.45
C ILE A 41 -9.17 6.82 -23.79
N VAL A 42 -8.81 7.50 -24.88
CA VAL A 42 -9.13 7.04 -26.23
C VAL A 42 -8.15 5.93 -26.64
N PRO A 43 -8.64 4.78 -27.13
CA PRO A 43 -7.75 3.70 -27.58
C PRO A 43 -6.93 4.11 -28.81
N LYS A 44 -5.74 3.53 -28.96
CA LYS A 44 -4.85 3.67 -30.14
C LYS A 44 -4.39 5.10 -30.48
N CYS A 45 -4.43 6.04 -29.54
CA CYS A 45 -4.04 7.43 -29.79
C CYS A 45 -2.51 7.65 -29.96
N TYR A 46 -1.67 6.68 -29.59
CA TYR A 46 -0.19 6.78 -29.66
C TYR A 46 0.42 5.73 -30.59
N ARG A 47 -0.30 5.39 -31.68
CA ARG A 47 0.13 4.38 -32.65
C ARG A 47 1.54 4.67 -33.20
N GLY A 48 2.40 3.67 -33.13
CA GLY A 48 3.77 3.73 -33.67
C GLY A 48 4.83 4.21 -32.68
N ARG A 49 4.46 4.62 -31.46
CA ARG A 49 5.43 4.82 -30.38
C ARG A 49 5.90 3.48 -29.83
N THR A 50 7.16 3.44 -29.40
CA THR A 50 7.79 2.25 -28.81
C THR A 50 8.18 2.51 -27.37
N MET A 51 7.92 1.53 -26.51
CA MET A 51 8.28 1.59 -25.10
C MET A 51 8.81 0.25 -24.60
N ALA A 52 9.55 0.26 -23.49
CA ALA A 52 9.97 -0.95 -22.82
C ALA A 52 9.78 -0.86 -21.31
N VAL A 53 9.61 -2.01 -20.67
CA VAL A 53 9.50 -2.16 -19.21
C VAL A 53 10.52 -3.17 -18.73
N PHE A 54 11.12 -2.89 -17.57
CA PHE A 54 12.10 -3.76 -16.94
C PHE A 54 11.99 -3.68 -15.42
N THR A 55 12.33 -4.77 -14.74
CA THR A 55 12.41 -4.84 -13.28
C THR A 55 13.86 -4.93 -12.83
N SER A 56 14.24 -4.15 -11.83
CA SER A 56 15.62 -4.10 -11.34
C SER A 56 15.65 -3.95 -9.82
N GLY A 57 16.73 -4.45 -9.21
CA GLY A 57 16.94 -4.38 -7.77
C GLY A 57 16.44 -5.62 -7.04
N GLY A 58 16.06 -5.45 -5.77
CA GLY A 58 15.39 -6.52 -5.03
C GLY A 58 13.97 -6.68 -5.53
N ASP A 59 13.54 -7.92 -5.70
CA ASP A 59 12.17 -8.24 -6.07
C ASP A 59 11.19 -7.87 -4.94
N ALA A 60 9.97 -7.52 -5.36
CA ALA A 60 8.88 -7.21 -4.45
C ALA A 60 7.56 -7.73 -5.02
N SER A 61 6.74 -8.35 -4.18
CA SER A 61 5.43 -8.87 -4.58
C SER A 61 4.55 -7.75 -5.14
N GLY A 62 4.02 -7.94 -6.35
CA GLY A 62 3.21 -6.93 -7.05
C GLY A 62 3.90 -6.27 -8.24
N MET A 63 5.22 -6.44 -8.42
CA MET A 63 5.93 -5.98 -9.63
C MET A 63 5.31 -6.55 -10.92
N ASN A 64 4.88 -7.81 -10.90
CA ASN A 64 4.20 -8.44 -12.04
C ASN A 64 2.87 -7.76 -12.41
N SER A 65 2.13 -7.23 -11.41
CA SER A 65 0.91 -6.45 -11.63
C SER A 65 1.22 -5.15 -12.39
N ALA A 66 2.32 -4.49 -12.03
CA ALA A 66 2.80 -3.29 -12.70
C ALA A 66 3.28 -3.59 -14.13
N VAL A 67 4.13 -4.60 -14.34
CA VAL A 67 4.57 -5.03 -15.69
C VAL A 67 3.35 -5.31 -16.58
N ARG A 68 2.39 -6.10 -16.09
CA ARG A 68 1.17 -6.41 -16.83
C ARG A 68 0.39 -5.14 -17.21
N SER A 69 0.23 -4.22 -16.27
CA SER A 69 -0.53 -3.00 -16.51
C SER A 69 0.16 -2.11 -17.54
N VAL A 70 1.49 -1.95 -17.45
CA VAL A 70 2.29 -1.22 -18.44
C VAL A 70 2.11 -1.79 -19.85
N VAL A 71 2.22 -3.11 -20.00
CA VAL A 71 2.06 -3.72 -21.33
C VAL A 71 0.64 -3.58 -21.86
N ARG A 72 -0.37 -3.90 -21.05
CA ARG A 72 -1.77 -3.80 -21.50
C ARG A 72 -2.16 -2.38 -21.85
N MET A 73 -1.74 -1.41 -21.04
CA MET A 73 -2.02 0.00 -21.28
C MET A 73 -1.26 0.50 -22.51
N GLY A 74 0.01 0.12 -22.69
CA GLY A 74 0.78 0.44 -23.89
C GLY A 74 0.12 -0.08 -25.17
N ILE A 75 -0.30 -1.35 -25.19
CA ILE A 75 -0.98 -1.96 -26.34
C ILE A 75 -2.35 -1.30 -26.57
N TYR A 76 -3.10 -0.99 -25.51
CA TYR A 76 -4.39 -0.29 -25.59
C TYR A 76 -4.25 1.08 -26.26
N LEU A 77 -3.17 1.80 -25.96
CA LEU A 77 -2.82 3.09 -26.58
C LEU A 77 -2.21 2.95 -27.98
N GLY A 78 -1.96 1.74 -28.47
CA GLY A 78 -1.40 1.46 -29.78
C GLY A 78 0.13 1.48 -29.86
N CYS A 79 0.82 1.50 -28.71
CA CYS A 79 2.27 1.44 -28.63
C CYS A 79 2.79 0.02 -28.89
N ARG A 80 4.03 -0.09 -29.38
CA ARG A 80 4.80 -1.33 -29.35
C ARG A 80 5.52 -1.42 -28.01
N VAL A 81 5.34 -2.52 -27.28
CA VAL A 81 5.88 -2.69 -25.94
C VAL A 81 6.91 -3.79 -25.92
N TYR A 82 8.06 -3.56 -25.30
CA TYR A 82 9.13 -4.54 -25.11
C TYR A 82 9.32 -4.89 -23.64
N LEU A 83 9.60 -6.16 -23.36
CA LEU A 83 10.06 -6.66 -22.07
C LEU A 83 11.57 -6.77 -22.11
N ILE A 84 12.24 -6.20 -21.11
CA ILE A 84 13.67 -6.38 -20.92
C ILE A 84 13.87 -7.32 -19.73
N TYR A 85 14.45 -8.49 -20.02
CA TYR A 85 14.70 -9.53 -19.03
C TYR A 85 15.93 -9.21 -18.18
N GLU A 86 16.01 -9.73 -16.96
CA GLU A 86 17.15 -9.58 -16.05
C GLU A 86 17.54 -8.12 -15.75
N GLY A 87 16.57 -7.20 -15.85
CA GLY A 87 16.75 -5.79 -15.57
C GLY A 87 17.83 -5.11 -16.42
N TYR A 88 18.75 -4.38 -15.78
CA TYR A 88 19.85 -3.72 -16.48
C TYR A 88 20.80 -4.71 -17.15
N GLN A 89 20.92 -5.93 -16.64
CA GLN A 89 21.82 -6.92 -17.23
C GLN A 89 21.34 -7.30 -18.62
N GLY A 90 20.07 -7.68 -18.78
CA GLY A 90 19.54 -7.99 -20.11
C GLY A 90 19.44 -6.77 -21.03
N MET A 91 19.33 -5.56 -20.47
CA MET A 91 19.46 -4.33 -21.27
C MET A 91 20.86 -4.19 -21.90
N VAL A 92 21.91 -4.52 -21.14
CA VAL A 92 23.31 -4.49 -21.58
C VAL A 92 23.62 -5.65 -22.54
N ASP A 93 23.12 -6.85 -22.23
CA ASP A 93 23.36 -8.05 -23.02
C ASP A 93 22.62 -8.01 -24.37
N GLY A 94 21.43 -7.41 -24.40
CA GLY A 94 20.63 -7.29 -25.61
C GLY A 94 20.13 -8.63 -26.14
N GLY A 95 19.90 -8.71 -27.46
CA GLY A 95 19.46 -9.92 -28.13
C GLY A 95 18.13 -10.46 -27.60
N ASP A 96 18.10 -11.74 -27.22
CA ASP A 96 16.91 -12.41 -26.70
C ASP A 96 16.43 -11.88 -25.35
N ASN A 97 17.19 -11.01 -24.69
CA ASN A 97 16.75 -10.35 -23.46
C ASN A 97 15.81 -9.17 -23.71
N ILE A 98 15.63 -8.72 -24.96
CA ILE A 98 14.68 -7.65 -25.32
C ILE A 98 13.62 -8.25 -26.26
N ARG A 99 12.42 -8.50 -25.76
CA ARG A 99 11.35 -9.17 -26.51
C ARG A 99 10.13 -8.30 -26.63
N GLU A 100 9.57 -8.22 -27.84
CA GLU A 100 8.28 -7.55 -28.04
C GLU A 100 7.18 -8.34 -27.34
N ALA A 101 6.37 -7.63 -26.53
CA ALA A 101 5.22 -8.20 -25.88
C ALA A 101 3.98 -8.03 -26.77
N ASP A 102 3.26 -9.12 -26.95
CA ASP A 102 1.90 -9.07 -27.46
C ASP A 102 0.87 -9.22 -26.32
N TRP A 103 -0.41 -9.01 -26.62
CA TRP A 103 -1.50 -9.13 -25.64
C TRP A 103 -1.59 -10.52 -25.01
N GLN A 104 -1.15 -11.55 -25.75
CA GLN A 104 -1.00 -12.92 -25.30
C GLN A 104 0.35 -13.18 -24.62
N SER A 105 1.44 -12.46 -24.86
CA SER A 105 2.73 -12.64 -24.16
C SER A 105 2.58 -12.29 -22.69
N CYS A 106 1.81 -11.25 -22.37
CA CYS A 106 1.33 -11.00 -21.00
C CYS A 106 0.41 -12.09 -20.44
N LYS A 107 -0.04 -13.03 -21.27
CA LYS A 107 -0.73 -14.24 -20.85
C LYS A 107 0.25 -15.41 -20.87
N LYS A 108 0.69 -15.94 -22.01
CA LYS A 108 1.67 -17.03 -22.15
C LYS A 108 2.94 -16.88 -21.30
N GLN A 109 3.71 -15.79 -21.37
CA GLN A 109 4.94 -15.65 -20.57
C GLN A 109 4.66 -15.37 -19.10
N LEU A 110 3.56 -14.68 -18.78
CA LEU A 110 3.11 -14.48 -17.40
C LEU A 110 2.42 -15.73 -16.78
N PHE A 111 2.06 -16.73 -17.61
CA PHE A 111 1.30 -17.94 -17.24
C PHE A 111 2.11 -19.24 -17.41
N LEU A 112 3.33 -19.21 -17.97
CA LEU A 112 4.19 -20.38 -18.26
C LEU A 112 5.14 -20.78 -17.12
N SER A 113 4.83 -20.43 -15.87
CA SER A 113 5.17 -21.35 -14.78
C SER A 113 3.97 -22.27 -14.58
N ASP A 114 4.17 -23.58 -14.66
CA ASP A 114 3.20 -24.71 -14.69
C ASP A 114 2.12 -24.78 -13.56
N SER A 115 1.74 -23.66 -12.93
CA SER A 115 1.00 -23.62 -11.66
C SER A 115 -0.30 -22.81 -11.68
N GLY A 116 -0.69 -22.17 -12.79
CA GLY A 116 -2.07 -21.70 -13.00
C GLY A 116 -2.57 -20.48 -12.20
N SER A 117 -1.72 -19.81 -11.42
CA SER A 117 -2.07 -18.54 -10.73
C SER A 117 -1.41 -17.34 -11.41
N PHE A 118 -2.19 -16.27 -11.56
CA PHE A 118 -1.84 -15.07 -12.34
C PHE A 118 -0.83 -14.13 -11.65
N PHE A 119 -0.52 -14.38 -10.38
CA PHE A 119 0.30 -13.54 -9.50
C PHE A 119 1.44 -14.32 -8.84
N PHE A 120 2.20 -15.09 -9.62
CA PHE A 120 3.38 -15.76 -9.08
C PHE A 120 4.55 -14.80 -8.84
N LEU A 121 5.45 -15.29 -7.99
CA LEU A 121 6.43 -14.64 -7.11
C LEU A 121 7.46 -13.76 -7.80
N GLY A 122 7.91 -12.71 -7.11
CA GLY A 122 8.99 -11.82 -7.56
C GLY A 122 8.66 -11.10 -8.88
N THR A 123 9.52 -11.26 -9.88
CA THR A 123 9.32 -10.71 -11.23
C THR A 123 9.52 -11.76 -12.30
N ILE A 124 8.56 -11.89 -13.21
CA ILE A 124 8.57 -12.87 -14.31
C ILE A 124 9.60 -12.54 -15.40
N ILE A 125 10.01 -11.28 -15.47
CA ILE A 125 11.07 -10.84 -16.39
C ILE A 125 12.44 -10.80 -15.70
N GLY A 126 12.54 -11.31 -14.46
CA GLY A 126 13.80 -11.36 -13.73
C GLY A 126 14.28 -10.00 -13.23
N SER A 127 15.16 -10.04 -12.23
CA SER A 127 15.84 -8.85 -11.71
C SER A 127 17.27 -9.21 -11.38
N ALA A 128 18.23 -8.72 -12.17
CA ALA A 128 19.65 -8.92 -11.90
C ALA A 128 20.32 -7.62 -11.44
N ARG A 129 21.24 -7.74 -10.48
CA ARG A 129 22.20 -6.67 -10.19
C ARG A 129 23.21 -6.63 -11.33
N CYS A 130 23.30 -5.51 -12.03
CA CYS A 130 24.23 -5.34 -13.15
C CYS A 130 25.44 -4.50 -12.71
N LYS A 131 26.64 -5.10 -12.71
CA LYS A 131 27.89 -4.37 -12.46
C LYS A 131 28.26 -3.52 -13.68
N ASP A 132 28.13 -4.08 -14.88
CA ASP A 132 28.47 -3.43 -16.14
C ASP A 132 27.75 -2.10 -16.33
N PHE A 133 26.49 -1.99 -15.92
CA PHE A 133 25.71 -0.76 -16.04
C PHE A 133 26.22 0.38 -15.13
N ARG A 134 27.02 0.08 -14.11
CA ARG A 134 27.72 1.11 -13.32
C ARG A 134 28.82 1.79 -14.12
N GLU A 135 29.37 1.10 -15.11
CA GLU A 135 30.38 1.64 -16.02
C GLU A 135 29.74 2.26 -17.26
N ARG A 136 30.35 3.33 -17.76
CA ARG A 136 29.86 4.02 -18.97
C ARG A 136 29.85 3.10 -20.19
N ALA A 137 30.80 2.16 -20.29
CA ALA A 137 30.84 1.18 -21.37
C ALA A 137 29.63 0.24 -21.38
N GLY A 138 29.14 -0.19 -20.21
CA GLY A 138 27.90 -0.97 -20.11
C GLY A 138 26.68 -0.14 -20.50
N ARG A 139 26.59 1.11 -20.05
CA ARG A 139 25.52 2.04 -20.46
C ARG A 139 25.52 2.31 -21.96
N LEU A 140 26.69 2.41 -22.58
CA LEU A 140 26.83 2.56 -24.04
C LEU A 140 26.27 1.34 -24.79
N ARG A 141 26.57 0.11 -24.34
CA ARG A 141 25.98 -1.12 -24.89
C ARG A 141 24.46 -1.18 -24.71
N ALA A 142 23.97 -0.81 -23.53
CA ALA A 142 22.54 -0.74 -23.26
C ALA A 142 21.83 0.25 -24.19
N ALA A 143 22.39 1.44 -24.39
CA ALA A 143 21.86 2.44 -25.31
C ALA A 143 21.83 1.91 -26.76
N GLU A 144 22.90 1.25 -27.20
CA GLU A 144 22.98 0.61 -28.53
C GLU A 144 21.82 -0.38 -28.75
N ASN A 145 21.57 -1.26 -27.78
CA ASN A 145 20.50 -2.25 -27.86
C ASN A 145 19.10 -1.60 -27.90
N LEU A 146 18.84 -0.59 -27.08
CA LEU A 146 17.57 0.12 -27.07
C LEU A 146 17.30 0.87 -28.39
N ILE A 147 18.33 1.52 -28.95
CA ILE A 147 18.24 2.27 -30.21
C ILE A 147 17.94 1.36 -31.39
N LYS A 148 18.55 0.17 -31.45
CA LYS A 148 18.27 -0.85 -32.48
C LYS A 148 16.80 -1.29 -32.51
N HIS A 149 16.14 -1.28 -31.36
CA HIS A 149 14.69 -1.56 -31.24
C HIS A 149 13.82 -0.30 -31.30
N ARG A 150 14.41 0.88 -31.53
CA ARG A 150 13.77 2.20 -31.50
C ARG A 150 13.01 2.48 -30.20
N ILE A 151 13.52 1.97 -29.08
CA ILE A 151 12.93 2.18 -27.76
C ILE A 151 13.37 3.54 -27.23
N THR A 152 12.41 4.46 -27.10
CA THR A 152 12.64 5.82 -26.57
C THR A 152 11.87 6.11 -25.29
N ASN A 153 11.06 5.18 -24.82
CA ASN A 153 10.24 5.32 -23.61
C ASN A 153 10.49 4.13 -22.69
N LEU A 154 10.85 4.37 -21.45
CA LEU A 154 11.31 3.34 -20.52
C LEU A 154 10.53 3.43 -19.21
N VAL A 155 9.95 2.31 -18.79
CA VAL A 155 9.39 2.14 -17.43
C VAL A 155 10.39 1.33 -16.61
N CYS A 156 10.93 1.95 -15.58
CA CYS A 156 11.82 1.31 -14.60
C CYS A 156 11.03 0.93 -13.36
N ILE A 157 10.95 -0.37 -13.04
CA ILE A 157 10.31 -0.86 -11.82
C ILE A 157 11.41 -1.37 -10.88
N GLY A 158 11.58 -0.71 -9.73
CA GLY A 158 12.63 -1.11 -8.79
C GLY A 158 12.74 -0.21 -7.57
N GLY A 159 13.79 -0.42 -6.77
CA GLY A 159 14.08 0.41 -5.60
C GLY A 159 14.91 1.66 -5.90
N ASP A 160 15.32 2.36 -4.85
CA ASP A 160 16.09 3.61 -4.91
C ASP A 160 17.33 3.54 -5.82
N GLY A 161 18.14 2.48 -5.69
CA GLY A 161 19.35 2.30 -6.49
C GLY A 161 19.08 2.12 -7.99
N SER A 162 17.97 1.46 -8.35
CA SER A 162 17.59 1.29 -9.75
C SER A 162 17.10 2.60 -10.35
N LEU A 163 16.26 3.33 -9.63
CA LEU A 163 15.75 4.64 -10.06
C LEU A 163 16.88 5.68 -10.18
N THR A 164 17.85 5.66 -9.28
CA THR A 164 19.07 6.49 -9.38
C THR A 164 19.86 6.18 -10.65
N GLY A 165 20.05 4.88 -10.97
CA GLY A 165 20.71 4.45 -12.19
C GLY A 165 19.95 4.86 -13.46
N ALA A 166 18.62 4.81 -13.44
CA ALA A 166 17.77 5.24 -14.54
C ALA A 166 17.92 6.74 -14.81
N ASN A 167 17.95 7.56 -13.75
CA ASN A 167 18.18 8.99 -13.90
C ASN A 167 19.55 9.30 -14.52
N LEU A 168 20.62 8.66 -14.02
CA LEU A 168 21.97 8.84 -14.59
C LEU A 168 21.99 8.48 -16.08
N PHE A 169 21.32 7.39 -16.45
CA PHE A 169 21.23 6.95 -17.84
C PHE A 169 20.51 7.97 -18.73
N ARG A 170 19.43 8.61 -18.24
CA ARG A 170 18.73 9.69 -18.95
C ARG A 170 19.62 10.91 -19.17
N GLN A 171 20.42 11.28 -18.19
CA GLN A 171 21.31 12.45 -18.26
C GLN A 171 22.44 12.22 -19.26
N GLU A 172 23.04 11.03 -19.25
CA GLU A 172 24.12 10.67 -20.17
C GLU A 172 23.63 10.32 -21.59
N TRP A 173 22.33 10.10 -21.79
CA TRP A 173 21.77 9.61 -23.07
C TRP A 173 22.22 10.39 -24.31
N PRO A 174 22.18 11.74 -24.36
CA PRO A 174 22.62 12.49 -25.54
C PRO A 174 24.10 12.25 -25.87
N ASP A 175 24.94 12.06 -24.86
CA ASP A 175 26.37 11.80 -25.03
C ASP A 175 26.62 10.38 -25.53
N LEU A 176 25.85 9.41 -25.04
CA LEU A 176 25.90 8.03 -25.50
C LEU A 176 25.47 7.92 -26.97
N VAL A 177 24.40 8.61 -27.38
CA VAL A 177 23.95 8.64 -28.79
C VAL A 177 25.02 9.27 -29.69
N ARG A 178 25.61 10.40 -29.28
CA ARG A 178 26.69 11.05 -30.04
C ARG A 178 27.90 10.13 -30.23
N GLN A 179 28.29 9.42 -29.17
CA GLN A 179 29.40 8.48 -29.22
C GLN A 179 29.09 7.28 -30.13
N LEU A 180 27.90 6.68 -30.01
CA LEU A 180 27.50 5.55 -30.87
C LEU A 180 27.45 5.92 -32.36
N LEU A 181 27.06 7.16 -32.68
CA LEU A 181 27.06 7.68 -34.05
C LEU A 181 28.50 7.88 -34.56
N ALA A 182 29.39 8.43 -33.72
CA ALA A 182 30.80 8.61 -34.07
C ALA A 182 31.52 7.27 -34.27
N ASP A 183 31.18 6.27 -33.47
CA ASP A 183 31.72 4.90 -33.55
C ASP A 183 31.12 4.08 -34.71
N GLY A 184 30.18 4.65 -35.48
CA GLY A 184 29.53 3.99 -36.62
C GLY A 184 28.61 2.83 -36.24
N LYS A 185 28.20 2.73 -34.97
CA LYS A 185 27.36 1.64 -34.45
C LYS A 185 25.86 1.84 -34.69
N ILE A 186 25.44 3.09 -34.90
CA ILE A 186 24.06 3.47 -35.21
C ILE A 186 24.04 4.41 -36.42
N THR A 187 22.94 4.41 -37.14
CA THR A 187 22.72 5.28 -38.29
C THR A 187 22.30 6.69 -37.88
N SER A 188 22.44 7.67 -38.79
CA SER A 188 21.99 9.05 -38.55
C SER A 188 20.49 9.13 -38.26
N ASP A 189 19.68 8.28 -38.91
CA ASP A 189 18.23 8.25 -38.72
C ASP A 189 17.84 7.68 -37.35
N GLU A 190 18.53 6.64 -36.90
CA GLU A 190 18.35 6.08 -35.55
C GLU A 190 18.74 7.08 -34.46
N ALA A 191 19.86 7.79 -34.65
CA ALA A 191 20.30 8.83 -33.73
C ALA A 191 19.30 10.00 -33.64
N LYS A 192 18.71 10.43 -34.77
CA LYS A 192 17.68 11.46 -34.79
C LYS A 192 16.40 11.00 -34.11
N HIS A 193 15.95 9.78 -34.39
CA HIS A 193 14.72 9.24 -33.81
C HIS A 193 14.84 9.01 -32.30
N CYS A 194 16.02 8.59 -31.84
CA CYS A 194 16.31 8.27 -30.46
C CYS A 194 17.16 9.35 -29.77
N ALA A 195 17.05 10.62 -30.20
CA ALA A 195 17.85 11.71 -29.63
C ALA A 195 17.62 11.91 -28.12
N ASN A 196 16.43 11.55 -27.64
CA ASN A 196 16.06 11.58 -26.23
C ASN A 196 15.43 10.25 -25.83
N ILE A 197 15.63 9.87 -24.57
CA ILE A 197 14.90 8.79 -23.91
C ILE A 197 14.00 9.39 -22.83
N GLN A 198 12.79 8.87 -22.67
CA GLN A 198 11.88 9.24 -21.59
C GLN A 198 11.85 8.11 -20.57
N ILE A 199 11.86 8.46 -19.28
CA ILE A 199 11.90 7.49 -18.20
C ILE A 199 10.84 7.83 -17.17
N VAL A 200 10.05 6.82 -16.82
CA VAL A 200 9.15 6.86 -15.67
C VAL A 200 9.54 5.74 -14.71
N GLY A 201 9.67 6.08 -13.43
CA GLY A 201 9.96 5.16 -12.35
C GLY A 201 8.71 4.65 -11.64
N LEU A 202 8.69 3.37 -11.27
CA LEU A 202 7.78 2.78 -10.30
C LEU A 202 8.59 2.18 -9.16
N VAL A 203 8.17 2.45 -7.92
CA VAL A 203 8.90 1.98 -6.74
C VAL A 203 8.43 0.59 -6.35
N GLY A 204 9.24 -0.42 -6.68
CA GLY A 204 9.07 -1.79 -6.19
C GLY A 204 10.08 -2.09 -5.10
N SER A 205 9.64 -2.05 -3.85
CA SER A 205 10.45 -2.25 -2.65
C SER A 205 9.53 -2.70 -1.52
N ILE A 206 9.97 -3.65 -0.69
CA ILE A 206 9.23 -4.03 0.52
C ILE A 206 9.48 -3.04 1.67
N ASP A 207 10.61 -2.33 1.64
CA ASP A 207 11.13 -1.57 2.78
C ASP A 207 10.39 -0.24 3.01
N ASN A 208 9.57 0.21 2.05
CA ASN A 208 8.94 1.55 2.02
C ASN A 208 9.94 2.68 2.28
N ASP A 209 11.11 2.57 1.65
CA ASP A 209 12.29 3.40 1.90
C ASP A 209 12.41 4.62 0.97
N PHE A 210 11.59 4.67 -0.09
CA PHE A 210 11.62 5.73 -1.10
C PHE A 210 10.78 6.94 -0.70
N CYS A 211 11.41 8.10 -0.57
CA CYS A 211 10.71 9.32 -0.22
C CYS A 211 9.89 9.87 -1.40
N GLY A 212 8.64 10.28 -1.15
CA GLY A 212 7.74 10.86 -2.17
C GLY A 212 6.57 9.96 -2.56
N THR A 213 6.47 8.76 -1.98
CA THR A 213 5.29 7.89 -2.05
C THR A 213 4.86 7.50 -0.65
N ASP A 214 3.55 7.38 -0.40
CA ASP A 214 3.03 6.90 0.89
C ASP A 214 3.30 5.39 1.08
N MET A 215 3.27 4.63 -0.02
CA MET A 215 3.47 3.18 -0.07
C MET A 215 4.27 2.78 -1.31
N THR A 216 5.13 1.77 -1.17
CA THR A 216 5.85 1.11 -2.28
C THR A 216 5.23 -0.24 -2.60
N ILE A 217 5.35 -0.67 -3.87
CA ILE A 217 4.83 -1.96 -4.31
C ILE A 217 5.60 -3.08 -3.59
N GLY A 218 4.87 -3.88 -2.81
CA GLY A 218 5.35 -5.05 -2.08
C GLY A 218 5.41 -4.90 -0.57
N THR A 219 5.29 -3.68 -0.05
CA THR A 219 5.33 -3.44 1.40
C THR A 219 4.15 -4.08 2.12
N ASP A 220 2.94 -3.98 1.56
CA ASP A 220 1.75 -4.56 2.20
C ASP A 220 1.83 -6.09 2.22
N THR A 221 2.25 -6.70 1.12
CA THR A 221 2.48 -8.15 1.05
C THR A 221 3.53 -8.61 2.05
N ALA A 222 4.66 -7.90 2.14
CA ALA A 222 5.71 -8.21 3.11
C ALA A 222 5.21 -8.10 4.55
N LEU A 223 4.43 -7.05 4.86
CA LEU A 223 3.79 -6.89 6.15
C LEU A 223 2.84 -8.06 6.47
N GLN A 224 2.02 -8.51 5.50
CA GLN A 224 1.18 -9.68 5.70
C GLN A 224 2.00 -10.94 6.02
N ARG A 225 3.13 -11.17 5.34
CA ARG A 225 4.03 -12.30 5.66
C ARG A 225 4.59 -12.21 7.08
N ILE A 226 4.95 -11.00 7.52
CA ILE A 226 5.42 -10.75 8.90
C ILE A 226 4.30 -11.07 9.91
N CYS A 227 3.10 -10.54 9.69
CA CYS A 227 1.95 -10.77 10.57
C CYS A 227 1.57 -12.26 10.64
N GLU A 228 1.51 -12.97 9.51
CA GLU A 228 1.24 -14.41 9.49
C GLU A 228 2.28 -15.21 10.28
N ALA A 229 3.56 -14.87 10.14
CA ALA A 229 4.63 -15.53 10.89
C ALA A 229 4.51 -15.26 12.39
N ILE A 230 4.15 -14.02 12.77
CA ILE A 230 3.89 -13.65 14.15
C ILE A 230 2.70 -14.44 14.71
N ASP A 231 1.57 -14.49 14.00
CA ASP A 231 0.37 -15.21 14.40
C ASP A 231 0.66 -16.72 14.60
N CYS A 232 1.49 -17.31 13.74
CA CYS A 232 1.93 -18.69 13.88
C CYS A 232 2.73 -18.92 15.18
N VAL A 233 3.63 -18.01 15.55
CA VAL A 233 4.45 -18.18 16.77
C VAL A 233 3.67 -17.86 18.05
N ILE A 234 2.61 -17.06 17.99
CA ILE A 234 1.85 -16.65 19.19
C ILE A 234 1.21 -17.86 19.89
N SER A 235 0.67 -18.81 19.14
CA SER A 235 0.06 -20.02 19.71
C SER A 235 1.03 -20.82 20.60
N THR A 236 2.27 -21.00 20.13
CA THR A 236 3.32 -21.68 20.91
C THR A 236 3.87 -20.78 22.02
N ALA A 237 3.93 -19.46 21.80
CA ALA A 237 4.40 -18.50 22.80
C ALA A 237 3.46 -18.45 24.02
N GLN A 238 2.15 -18.43 23.81
CA GLN A 238 1.13 -18.46 24.87
C GLN A 238 1.17 -19.75 25.69
N SER A 239 1.41 -20.88 25.02
CA SER A 239 1.42 -22.22 25.62
C SER A 239 2.57 -22.40 26.60
N HIS A 240 3.78 -21.98 26.20
CA HIS A 240 5.00 -22.18 27.00
C HIS A 240 5.48 -20.95 27.76
N GLN A 241 4.71 -19.87 27.70
CA GLN A 241 5.11 -18.56 28.19
C GLN A 241 6.50 -18.14 27.71
N ARG A 242 6.64 -17.96 26.40
CA ARG A 242 7.94 -17.62 25.77
C ARG A 242 8.04 -16.16 25.39
N THR A 243 9.27 -15.70 25.30
CA THR A 243 9.62 -14.46 24.60
C THR A 243 10.09 -14.81 23.20
N PHE A 244 9.53 -14.16 22.18
CA PHE A 244 9.98 -14.27 20.79
C PHE A 244 10.60 -12.96 20.35
N VAL A 245 11.83 -13.04 19.84
CA VAL A 245 12.52 -11.96 19.16
C VAL A 245 12.45 -12.23 17.66
N ILE A 246 11.78 -11.36 16.92
CA ILE A 246 11.48 -11.53 15.50
C ILE A 246 12.26 -10.50 14.70
N GLU A 247 13.17 -10.98 13.86
CA GLU A 247 13.97 -10.12 12.99
C GLU A 247 13.27 -9.94 11.64
N VAL A 248 13.02 -8.69 11.26
CA VAL A 248 12.31 -8.29 10.05
C VAL A 248 13.20 -7.49 9.12
N MET A 249 12.92 -7.61 7.82
CA MET A 249 13.62 -6.88 6.77
C MET A 249 13.36 -5.37 6.88
N GLY A 250 14.26 -4.59 6.29
CA GLY A 250 14.13 -3.14 6.23
C GLY A 250 15.42 -2.43 5.90
N ARG A 251 16.58 -3.12 5.92
CA ARG A 251 17.93 -2.57 5.72
C ARG A 251 18.23 -1.31 6.55
N HIS A 252 17.81 -0.13 6.09
CA HIS A 252 17.98 1.16 6.76
C HIS A 252 16.65 1.88 7.04
N CYS A 253 15.52 1.18 6.87
CA CYS A 253 14.17 1.67 7.07
C CYS A 253 13.45 0.81 8.12
N GLY A 254 12.88 1.45 9.13
CA GLY A 254 12.12 0.80 10.20
C GLY A 254 10.64 0.60 9.90
N TYR A 255 10.15 0.93 8.71
CA TYR A 255 8.71 0.96 8.42
C TYR A 255 8.03 -0.40 8.64
N LEU A 256 8.59 -1.48 8.08
CA LEU A 256 8.05 -2.83 8.25
C LEU A 256 8.00 -3.24 9.73
N ALA A 257 9.09 -3.02 10.47
CA ALA A 257 9.16 -3.31 11.91
C ALA A 257 8.13 -2.52 12.72
N LEU A 258 8.00 -1.22 12.45
CA LEU A 258 7.09 -0.34 13.15
C LEU A 258 5.62 -0.71 12.91
N VAL A 259 5.25 -0.95 11.64
CA VAL A 259 3.87 -1.29 11.29
C VAL A 259 3.53 -2.71 11.76
N ALA A 260 4.45 -3.66 11.62
CA ALA A 260 4.28 -5.00 12.19
C ALA A 260 4.08 -4.94 13.71
N ALA A 261 4.85 -4.11 14.41
CA ALA A 261 4.73 -3.94 15.85
C ALA A 261 3.37 -3.36 16.28
N LEU A 262 2.80 -2.46 15.46
CA LEU A 262 1.45 -1.95 15.66
C LEU A 262 0.39 -3.02 15.40
N ALA A 263 0.52 -3.77 14.30
CA ALA A 263 -0.44 -4.78 13.86
C ALA A 263 -0.46 -6.01 14.77
N SER A 264 0.69 -6.40 15.34
CA SER A 264 0.82 -7.58 16.19
C SER A 264 0.86 -7.30 17.68
N GLU A 265 0.66 -6.04 18.10
CA GLU A 265 0.79 -5.64 19.51
C GLU A 265 2.17 -6.02 20.12
N ALA A 266 3.26 -5.77 19.40
CA ALA A 266 4.60 -6.08 19.92
C ALA A 266 4.93 -5.27 21.17
N ASP A 267 5.48 -5.93 22.19
CA ASP A 267 5.88 -5.31 23.45
C ASP A 267 7.01 -4.30 23.24
N PHE A 268 7.93 -4.58 22.33
CA PHE A 268 9.07 -3.71 22.04
C PHE A 268 9.45 -3.79 20.55
N CYS A 269 9.88 -2.67 19.98
CA CYS A 269 10.26 -2.55 18.58
C CYS A 269 11.57 -1.76 18.49
N PHE A 270 12.55 -2.31 17.77
CA PHE A 270 13.82 -1.65 17.47
C PHE A 270 13.83 -1.20 16.01
N ILE A 271 13.94 0.11 15.79
CA ILE A 271 14.00 0.73 14.46
C ILE A 271 15.15 1.74 14.38
N PRO A 272 15.77 1.92 13.20
CA PRO A 272 16.91 2.80 13.07
C PRO A 272 16.57 4.29 13.09
N GLU A 273 15.35 4.69 12.69
CA GLU A 273 14.93 6.10 12.74
C GLU A 273 14.58 6.58 14.16
N TRP A 274 14.35 5.65 15.09
CA TRP A 274 14.12 5.95 16.50
C TRP A 274 14.96 5.00 17.37
N PRO A 275 16.28 5.23 17.41
CA PRO A 275 17.18 4.35 18.12
C PRO A 275 16.98 4.44 19.63
N VAL A 276 17.17 3.29 20.27
CA VAL A 276 17.04 3.14 21.71
C VAL A 276 18.23 3.77 22.45
N PRO A 277 18.05 4.23 23.70
CA PRO A 277 19.18 4.64 24.55
C PRO A 277 20.22 3.53 24.72
N VAL A 278 21.45 3.87 25.06
CA VAL A 278 22.54 2.88 25.30
C VAL A 278 22.17 1.90 26.42
N GLU A 279 21.40 2.35 27.41
CA GLU A 279 20.85 1.56 28.52
C GLU A 279 19.58 0.76 28.13
N TRP A 280 19.34 0.52 26.84
CA TRP A 280 18.20 -0.26 26.36
C TRP A 280 18.04 -1.66 26.97
N PRO A 281 19.10 -2.40 27.39
CA PRO A 281 18.91 -3.71 28.02
C PRO A 281 18.04 -3.61 29.27
N THR A 282 18.31 -2.63 30.13
CA THR A 282 17.54 -2.39 31.35
C THR A 282 16.12 -1.94 31.04
N VAL A 283 15.95 -1.05 30.06
CA VAL A 283 14.63 -0.56 29.64
C VAL A 283 13.77 -1.69 29.08
N LEU A 284 14.34 -2.54 28.24
CA LEU A 284 13.68 -3.70 27.67
C LEU A 284 13.26 -4.67 28.78
N CYS A 285 14.21 -5.11 29.62
CA CYS A 285 13.94 -6.10 30.66
C CYS A 285 12.89 -5.62 31.65
N HIS A 286 12.96 -4.35 32.06
CA HIS A 286 11.94 -3.74 32.92
C HIS A 286 10.56 -3.77 32.27
N LYS A 287 10.46 -3.42 30.97
CA LYS A 287 9.17 -3.45 30.25
C LYS A 287 8.60 -4.87 30.16
N LEU A 288 9.42 -5.85 29.78
CA LEU A 288 8.97 -7.25 29.65
C LEU A 288 8.49 -7.82 30.98
N GLN A 289 9.22 -7.55 32.07
CA GLN A 289 8.82 -7.95 33.42
C GLN A 289 7.48 -7.33 33.82
N MET A 290 7.29 -6.02 33.57
CA MET A 290 6.01 -5.38 33.85
C MET A 290 4.83 -5.97 33.05
N MET A 291 5.05 -6.33 31.78
CA MET A 291 4.01 -6.96 30.95
C MET A 291 3.62 -8.34 31.50
N ARG A 292 4.60 -9.10 31.99
CA ARG A 292 4.39 -10.39 32.67
C ARG A 292 3.62 -10.24 33.97
N ASP A 293 4.02 -9.28 34.80
CA ASP A 293 3.36 -8.99 36.08
C ASP A 293 1.90 -8.53 35.87
N ALA A 294 1.63 -7.86 34.75
CA ALA A 294 0.28 -7.48 34.33
C ALA A 294 -0.55 -8.64 33.75
N GLY A 295 -0.01 -9.87 33.73
CA GLY A 295 -0.70 -11.08 33.31
C GLY A 295 -0.45 -11.50 31.85
N SER A 296 0.43 -10.81 31.11
CA SER A 296 0.80 -11.27 29.77
C SER A 296 1.52 -12.61 29.85
N ARG A 297 1.03 -13.59 29.08
CA ARG A 297 1.63 -14.92 29.01
C ARG A 297 2.80 -14.99 28.04
N LEU A 298 2.92 -14.06 27.10
CA LEU A 298 3.94 -14.08 26.05
C LEU A 298 4.60 -12.71 25.94
N ASN A 299 5.77 -12.67 25.31
CA ASN A 299 6.37 -11.42 24.89
C ASN A 299 6.83 -11.47 23.43
N ILE A 300 6.56 -10.41 22.66
CA ILE A 300 6.99 -10.25 21.27
C ILE A 300 7.86 -9.00 21.17
N VAL A 301 9.08 -9.20 20.68
CA VAL A 301 10.03 -8.13 20.40
C VAL A 301 10.35 -8.17 18.91
N ILE A 302 10.13 -7.06 18.21
CA ILE A 302 10.44 -6.93 16.78
C ILE A 302 11.73 -6.14 16.61
N VAL A 303 12.64 -6.65 15.79
CA VAL A 303 13.94 -6.04 15.51
C VAL A 303 14.08 -5.84 14.01
N ALA A 304 14.20 -4.59 13.56
CA ALA A 304 14.57 -4.32 12.17
C ALA A 304 16.03 -4.74 11.90
N GLU A 305 16.34 -5.26 10.72
CA GLU A 305 17.72 -5.56 10.27
C GLU A 305 18.72 -4.42 10.54
N GLY A 306 18.27 -3.17 10.36
CA GLY A 306 19.07 -1.97 10.53
C GLY A 306 19.11 -1.41 11.95
N ALA A 307 18.54 -2.09 12.94
CA ALA A 307 18.40 -1.54 14.28
C ALA A 307 19.76 -1.14 14.90
N VAL A 308 19.81 0.05 15.49
CA VAL A 308 20.98 0.60 16.17
C VAL A 308 20.58 1.25 17.50
N ASP A 309 21.53 1.37 18.41
CA ASP A 309 21.40 2.27 19.57
C ASP A 309 21.76 3.73 19.19
N ARG A 310 21.63 4.65 20.15
CA ARG A 310 21.96 6.07 19.94
C ARG A 310 23.43 6.36 19.66
N ASP A 311 24.34 5.45 20.02
CA ASP A 311 25.77 5.53 19.70
C ASP A 311 26.08 4.95 18.30
N GLY A 312 25.07 4.44 17.59
CA GLY A 312 25.22 3.81 16.28
C GLY A 312 25.67 2.35 16.34
N LYS A 313 25.66 1.70 17.52
CA LYS A 313 26.02 0.29 17.63
C LYS A 313 24.87 -0.59 17.12
N PRO A 314 25.14 -1.55 16.22
CA PRO A 314 24.12 -2.45 15.71
C PRO A 314 23.49 -3.32 16.81
N ILE A 315 22.17 -3.46 16.76
CA ILE A 315 21.38 -4.34 17.63
C ILE A 315 20.79 -5.45 16.77
N ASN A 316 21.28 -6.68 16.94
CA ASN A 316 20.73 -7.86 16.27
C ASN A 316 19.80 -8.67 17.20
N ALA A 317 19.00 -9.56 16.62
CA ALA A 317 18.03 -10.34 17.39
C ALA A 317 18.67 -11.28 18.44
N GLU A 318 19.87 -11.81 18.17
CA GLU A 318 20.58 -12.70 19.11
C GLU A 318 21.11 -11.95 20.34
N LEU A 319 21.53 -10.69 20.18
CA LEU A 319 21.92 -9.83 21.31
C LEU A 319 20.72 -9.57 22.22
N VAL A 320 19.57 -9.23 21.64
CA VAL A 320 18.31 -9.03 22.39
C VAL A 320 17.92 -10.31 23.13
N ARG A 321 18.02 -11.47 22.48
CA ARG A 321 17.76 -12.77 23.12
C ARG A 321 18.68 -13.02 24.30
N THR A 322 19.98 -12.80 24.13
CA THR A 322 20.99 -13.00 25.19
C THR A 322 20.67 -12.13 26.40
N VAL A 323 20.41 -10.83 26.19
CA VAL A 323 20.04 -9.89 27.25
C VAL A 323 18.81 -10.36 28.04
N VAL A 324 17.74 -10.78 27.36
CA VAL A 324 16.51 -11.24 28.02
C VAL A 324 16.76 -12.54 28.79
N LYS A 325 17.51 -13.48 28.21
CA LYS A 325 17.80 -14.77 28.84
C LYS A 325 18.71 -14.65 30.06
N GLU A 326 19.72 -13.79 30.01
CA GLU A 326 20.67 -13.61 31.10
C GLU A 326 20.08 -12.77 32.24
N THR A 327 19.28 -11.75 31.92
CA THR A 327 18.74 -10.82 32.92
C THR A 327 17.42 -11.27 33.53
N LEU A 328 16.50 -11.80 32.73
CA LEU A 328 15.15 -12.20 33.18
C LEU A 328 14.96 -13.72 33.27
N HIS A 329 15.88 -14.51 32.71
CA HIS A 329 15.78 -15.98 32.66
C HIS A 329 14.53 -16.52 31.95
N TYR A 330 13.95 -15.74 31.04
CA TYR A 330 12.80 -16.18 30.23
C TYR A 330 13.25 -17.12 29.10
N ASP A 331 12.46 -18.16 28.79
CA ASP A 331 12.67 -18.98 27.59
C ASP A 331 12.45 -18.11 26.35
N THR A 332 13.57 -17.74 25.72
CA THR A 332 13.63 -16.76 24.64
C THR A 332 14.11 -17.38 23.36
N ARG A 333 13.35 -17.20 22.29
CA ARG A 333 13.60 -17.73 20.95
C ARG A 333 13.75 -16.60 19.95
N VAL A 334 14.60 -16.83 18.95
CA VAL A 334 14.82 -15.91 17.83
C VAL A 334 14.21 -16.53 16.58
N THR A 335 13.52 -15.70 15.81
CA THR A 335 13.02 -16.06 14.48
C THR A 335 13.44 -15.00 13.50
N VAL A 336 14.40 -15.33 12.64
CA VAL A 336 14.82 -14.48 11.52
C VAL A 336 13.97 -14.85 10.33
N LEU A 337 13.04 -13.97 9.94
CA LEU A 337 12.11 -14.26 8.83
C LEU A 337 12.82 -14.31 7.47
N GLY A 338 13.84 -13.46 7.30
CA GLY A 338 14.63 -13.38 6.08
C GLY A 338 13.75 -13.19 4.84
N HIS A 339 14.04 -13.95 3.78
CA HIS A 339 13.46 -13.77 2.45
C HIS A 339 12.00 -14.22 2.32
N VAL A 340 11.40 -14.85 3.35
CA VAL A 340 9.95 -15.16 3.35
C VAL A 340 9.14 -13.87 3.14
N GLN A 341 9.66 -12.73 3.60
CA GLN A 341 9.05 -11.40 3.47
C GLN A 341 9.00 -10.87 2.03
N ARG A 342 9.79 -11.44 1.10
CA ARG A 342 9.77 -11.07 -0.33
C ARG A 342 8.90 -12.00 -1.17
N GLY A 343 8.57 -13.16 -0.61
CA GLY A 343 7.76 -14.18 -1.26
C GLY A 343 6.27 -14.02 -0.98
N GLY A 344 5.52 -15.09 -1.26
CA GLY A 344 4.06 -15.13 -1.14
C GLY A 344 3.33 -14.50 -2.33
N ASN A 345 2.05 -14.81 -2.43
CA ASN A 345 1.18 -14.15 -3.40
C ASN A 345 1.02 -12.67 -2.99
N PRO A 346 1.04 -11.72 -3.93
CA PRO A 346 0.82 -10.32 -3.62
C PRO A 346 -0.57 -10.11 -3.00
N SER A 347 -0.65 -9.22 -2.03
CA SER A 347 -1.91 -8.79 -1.42
C SER A 347 -2.81 -8.08 -2.45
N ALA A 348 -4.11 -8.01 -2.16
CA ALA A 348 -5.03 -7.24 -2.99
C ALA A 348 -4.56 -5.78 -3.18
N PHE A 349 -4.01 -5.18 -2.12
CA PHE A 349 -3.45 -3.84 -2.15
C PHE A 349 -2.28 -3.72 -3.15
N ASP A 350 -1.25 -4.56 -3.06
CA ASP A 350 -0.10 -4.49 -3.97
C ASP A 350 -0.45 -4.84 -5.42
N ARG A 351 -1.43 -5.72 -5.63
CA ARG A 351 -1.99 -6.00 -6.97
C ARG A 351 -2.62 -4.74 -7.57
N LEU A 352 -3.47 -4.06 -6.80
CA LEU A 352 -4.14 -2.83 -7.24
C LEU A 352 -3.15 -1.68 -7.42
N LEU A 353 -2.22 -1.52 -6.48
CA LEU A 353 -1.19 -0.49 -6.53
C LEU A 353 -0.35 -0.62 -7.80
N GLY A 354 0.18 -1.82 -8.07
CA GLY A 354 0.93 -2.09 -9.30
C GLY A 354 0.09 -1.86 -10.55
N CYS A 355 -1.18 -2.29 -10.57
CA CYS A 355 -2.08 -2.05 -11.69
C CYS A 355 -2.30 -0.55 -11.96
N ARG A 356 -2.61 0.24 -10.93
CA ARG A 356 -2.86 1.68 -11.03
C ARG A 356 -1.60 2.43 -11.46
N MET A 357 -0.47 2.16 -10.79
CA MET A 357 0.81 2.79 -11.08
C MET A 357 1.31 2.47 -12.49
N GLY A 358 1.18 1.21 -12.94
CA GLY A 358 1.60 0.80 -14.27
C GLY A 358 0.82 1.49 -15.39
N ALA A 359 -0.49 1.67 -15.22
CA ALA A 359 -1.32 2.37 -16.20
C ALA A 359 -0.94 3.87 -16.26
N GLU A 360 -0.79 4.49 -15.10
CA GLU A 360 -0.39 5.90 -14.99
C GLU A 360 1.02 6.14 -15.54
N ALA A 361 1.94 5.19 -15.38
CA ALA A 361 3.29 5.30 -15.95
C ALA A 361 3.29 5.36 -17.48
N VAL A 362 2.41 4.61 -18.13
CA VAL A 362 2.27 4.69 -19.59
C VAL A 362 1.72 6.06 -20.00
N LEU A 363 0.70 6.55 -19.29
CA LEU A 363 0.12 7.87 -19.58
C LEU A 363 1.15 8.99 -19.40
N ALA A 364 1.91 8.94 -18.29
CA ALA A 364 3.00 9.86 -18.04
C ALA A 364 4.03 9.86 -19.17
N LEU A 365 4.50 8.68 -19.61
CA LEU A 365 5.43 8.58 -20.75
C LEU A 365 4.87 9.15 -22.04
N MET A 366 3.59 8.93 -22.33
CA MET A 366 2.99 9.44 -23.56
C MET A 366 2.82 10.96 -23.58
N GLU A 367 2.65 11.57 -22.40
CA GLU A 367 2.53 13.01 -22.20
C GLU A 367 3.88 13.74 -22.07
N MET A 368 4.96 13.01 -21.81
CA MET A 368 6.30 13.58 -21.69
C MET A 368 6.79 14.20 -23.01
N THR A 369 7.49 15.32 -22.85
CA THR A 369 8.20 16.04 -23.90
C THR A 369 9.72 15.91 -23.67
N PRO A 370 10.58 16.23 -24.66
CA PRO A 370 12.04 16.22 -24.46
C PRO A 370 12.53 17.05 -23.27
N GLN A 371 11.77 18.08 -22.88
CA GLN A 371 12.06 18.98 -21.76
C GLN A 371 11.49 18.48 -20.43
N SER A 372 10.61 17.47 -20.46
CA SER A 372 10.06 16.88 -19.24
C SER A 372 11.15 16.21 -18.42
N GLU A 373 11.15 16.47 -17.11
CA GLU A 373 12.01 15.76 -16.18
C GLU A 373 11.50 14.33 -15.94
N PRO A 374 12.39 13.37 -15.66
CA PRO A 374 11.98 12.04 -15.22
C PRO A 374 11.12 12.12 -13.95
N CYS A 375 10.02 11.38 -13.94
CA CYS A 375 9.14 11.31 -12.77
C CYS A 375 9.01 9.89 -12.26
N VAL A 376 8.60 9.77 -10.99
CA VAL A 376 8.16 8.54 -10.37
C VAL A 376 6.65 8.61 -10.20
N VAL A 377 5.94 7.53 -10.53
CA VAL A 377 4.53 7.41 -10.18
C VAL A 377 4.43 6.94 -8.74
N SER A 378 3.66 7.65 -7.95
CA SER A 378 3.54 7.48 -6.50
C SER A 378 2.07 7.55 -6.08
N ILE A 379 1.80 7.15 -4.83
CA ILE A 379 0.48 7.29 -4.21
C ILE A 379 0.57 8.32 -3.08
N ASP A 380 -0.33 9.30 -3.09
CA ASP A 380 -0.50 10.29 -2.01
C ASP A 380 -1.99 10.39 -1.70
N GLY A 381 -2.38 10.09 -0.46
CA GLY A 381 -3.79 10.20 -0.05
C GLY A 381 -4.75 9.32 -0.85
N ASN A 382 -4.29 8.12 -1.25
CA ASN A 382 -5.00 7.17 -2.11
C ASN A 382 -5.24 7.65 -3.56
N ILE A 383 -4.55 8.70 -4.02
CA ILE A 383 -4.60 9.21 -5.39
C ILE A 383 -3.26 8.95 -6.07
N MET A 384 -3.28 8.57 -7.35
CA MET A 384 -2.07 8.46 -8.16
C MET A 384 -1.49 9.85 -8.47
N VAL A 385 -0.21 10.03 -8.18
CA VAL A 385 0.53 11.28 -8.44
C VAL A 385 1.84 11.00 -9.14
N ARG A 386 2.38 12.02 -9.82
CA ARG A 386 3.70 12.01 -10.45
C ARG A 386 4.60 12.96 -9.68
N VAL A 387 5.74 12.46 -9.24
CA VAL A 387 6.73 13.23 -8.47
C VAL A 387 8.08 13.29 -9.18
N PRO A 388 8.81 14.41 -9.15
CA PRO A 388 10.14 14.51 -9.77
C PRO A 388 11.11 13.48 -9.18
N LEU A 389 11.69 12.64 -10.05
CA LEU A 389 12.53 11.52 -9.62
C LEU A 389 13.74 11.99 -8.79
N MET A 390 14.39 13.07 -9.22
CA MET A 390 15.60 13.56 -8.55
C MET A 390 15.35 14.12 -7.16
N GLN A 391 14.21 14.78 -6.96
CA GLN A 391 13.83 15.30 -5.64
C GLN A 391 13.58 14.14 -4.66
N CYS A 392 12.95 13.06 -5.12
CA CYS A 392 12.74 11.85 -4.33
C CYS A 392 14.05 11.18 -3.92
N VAL A 393 14.99 10.99 -4.86
CA VAL A 393 16.29 10.37 -4.59
C VAL A 393 17.11 11.21 -3.59
N GLN A 394 17.18 12.52 -3.81
CA GLN A 394 17.90 13.44 -2.90
C GLN A 394 17.32 13.39 -1.48
N ARG A 395 16.00 13.36 -1.36
CA ARG A 395 15.32 13.26 -0.06
C ARG A 395 15.60 11.92 0.63
N THR A 396 15.60 10.81 -0.10
CA THR A 396 15.95 9.49 0.44
C THR A 396 17.39 9.45 0.96
N GLN A 397 18.33 10.03 0.22
CA GLN A 397 19.72 10.18 0.67
C GLN A 397 19.86 11.08 1.90
N ALA A 398 19.07 12.15 1.98
CA ALA A 398 19.03 13.04 3.13
C ALA A 398 18.57 12.33 4.42
N VAL A 399 17.67 11.35 4.33
CA VAL A 399 17.29 10.53 5.50
C VAL A 399 18.51 9.77 6.04
N LYS A 400 19.25 9.10 5.14
CA LYS A 400 20.46 8.37 5.53
C LYS A 400 21.48 9.30 6.18
N LYS A 401 21.72 10.46 5.57
CA LYS A 401 22.62 11.47 6.12
C LYS A 401 22.18 11.93 7.51
N ALA A 402 20.89 12.22 7.71
CA ALA A 402 20.37 12.61 9.02
C ALA A 402 20.59 11.53 10.08
N MET A 403 20.43 10.25 9.71
CA MET A 403 20.72 9.13 10.62
C MET A 403 22.21 9.00 10.94
N ASP A 404 23.09 9.16 9.94
CA ASP A 404 24.55 9.14 10.11
C ASP A 404 25.03 10.31 11.00
N ASP A 405 24.38 11.48 10.89
CA ASP A 405 24.64 12.69 11.69
C ASP A 405 23.96 12.66 13.08
N HIS A 406 23.30 11.54 13.46
CA HIS A 406 22.51 11.38 14.69
C HIS A 406 21.33 12.38 14.86
N ASP A 407 20.84 12.98 13.76
CA ASP A 407 19.64 13.81 13.72
C ASP A 407 18.37 12.97 13.44
N TRP A 408 17.91 12.29 14.49
CA TRP A 408 16.78 11.37 14.44
C TRP A 408 15.44 12.06 14.16
N GLU A 409 15.26 13.31 14.61
CA GLU A 409 14.02 14.05 14.41
C GLU A 409 13.84 14.40 12.93
N THR A 410 14.91 14.87 12.28
CA THR A 410 14.91 15.10 10.84
C THR A 410 14.73 13.80 10.06
N ALA A 411 15.37 12.70 10.47
CA ALA A 411 15.19 11.40 9.81
C ALA A 411 13.71 10.95 9.81
N VAL A 412 13.03 11.01 10.96
CA VAL A 412 11.60 10.69 11.09
C VAL A 412 10.73 11.64 10.26
N LYS A 413 11.02 12.94 10.29
CA LYS A 413 10.27 13.95 9.51
C LYS A 413 10.41 13.73 8.00
N LEU A 414 11.62 13.37 7.54
CA LEU A 414 11.90 13.15 6.12
C LEU A 414 11.20 11.91 5.58
N ARG A 415 11.08 10.82 6.38
CA ARG A 415 10.30 9.61 6.04
C ARG A 415 8.83 9.92 5.75
N GLY A 416 8.26 10.92 6.41
CA GLY A 416 6.93 11.44 6.10
C GLY A 416 5.94 11.34 7.25
N ARG A 417 4.75 11.93 7.02
CA ARG A 417 3.72 12.09 8.05
C ARG A 417 3.12 10.76 8.50
N SER A 418 2.98 9.80 7.59
CA SER A 418 2.49 8.45 7.87
C SER A 418 3.41 7.73 8.87
N PHE A 419 4.71 7.71 8.58
CA PHE A 419 5.73 7.13 9.46
C PHE A 419 5.72 7.78 10.85
N GLN A 420 5.73 9.12 10.90
CA GLN A 420 5.71 9.86 12.16
C GLN A 420 4.46 9.52 13.01
N ARG A 421 3.28 9.50 12.38
CA ARG A 421 2.02 9.16 13.06
C ARG A 421 1.99 7.72 13.56
N ASN A 422 2.52 6.77 12.78
CA ASN A 422 2.65 5.38 13.21
C ASN A 422 3.57 5.28 14.43
N LEU A 423 4.70 5.99 14.43
CA LEU A 423 5.64 6.00 15.54
C LEU A 423 5.05 6.62 16.81
N GLU A 424 4.35 7.74 16.69
CA GLU A 424 3.64 8.38 17.80
C GLU A 424 2.55 7.48 18.37
N THR A 425 1.77 6.83 17.50
CA THR A 425 0.73 5.87 17.89
C THR A 425 1.34 4.67 18.62
N TYR A 426 2.42 4.11 18.09
CA TYR A 426 3.15 2.99 18.71
C TYR A 426 3.65 3.37 20.11
N ARG A 427 4.29 4.54 20.24
CA ARG A 427 4.78 5.07 21.52
C ARG A 427 3.66 5.30 22.53
N LEU A 428 2.46 5.61 22.09
CA LEU A 428 1.31 5.83 22.96
C LEU A 428 0.69 4.50 23.41
N LEU A 429 0.40 3.60 22.47
CA LEU A 429 -0.33 2.35 22.72
C LEU A 429 0.49 1.27 23.41
N THR A 430 1.83 1.34 23.35
CA THR A 430 2.72 0.40 24.05
C THR A 430 3.17 0.86 25.43
N ARG A 431 2.71 2.02 25.91
CA ARG A 431 2.92 2.43 27.30
C ARG A 431 2.03 1.60 28.22
N LEU A 432 2.62 0.96 29.22
CA LEU A 432 1.87 0.19 30.23
C LEU A 432 0.91 1.05 31.05
N GLN A 433 1.28 2.30 31.33
CA GLN A 433 0.46 3.24 32.10
C GLN A 433 0.66 4.69 31.62
N PRO A 434 -0.38 5.54 31.67
CA PRO A 434 -0.21 6.98 31.49
C PRO A 434 0.71 7.57 32.56
N LYS A 435 1.69 8.38 32.14
CA LYS A 435 2.44 9.21 33.11
C LYS A 435 1.46 10.23 33.70
N LYS A 436 1.32 10.28 35.03
CA LYS A 436 0.46 11.25 35.75
C LYS A 436 0.68 12.72 35.32
N LYS A 437 1.86 13.07 34.78
CA LYS A 437 2.22 14.41 34.29
C LYS A 437 1.57 14.83 32.94
N HIS A 438 0.95 13.93 32.18
CA HIS A 438 0.42 14.22 30.84
C HIS A 438 -1.10 14.09 30.71
N VAL A 439 -1.81 13.90 31.82
CA VAL A 439 -3.27 13.80 31.80
C VAL A 439 -3.83 15.22 31.69
N ASP A 440 -4.57 15.54 30.61
CA ASP A 440 -5.27 16.84 30.52
C ASP A 440 -6.27 16.91 31.68
N PRO A 441 -6.15 17.90 32.59
CA PRO A 441 -7.08 18.04 33.71
C PRO A 441 -8.55 18.09 33.25
N ARG A 442 -8.82 18.62 32.05
CA ARG A 442 -10.16 18.71 31.46
C ARG A 442 -10.71 17.39 30.92
N ALA A 443 -9.86 16.39 30.70
CA ALA A 443 -10.24 15.06 30.20
C ALA A 443 -10.41 14.02 31.31
N THR A 444 -10.05 14.36 32.55
CA THR A 444 -10.18 13.45 33.69
C THR A 444 -11.63 13.26 34.12
N GLY A 445 -12.06 12.00 34.31
CA GLY A 445 -13.39 11.68 34.80
C GLY A 445 -14.52 11.71 33.77
N LEU A 446 -14.22 11.75 32.46
CA LEU A 446 -15.21 11.59 31.41
C LEU A 446 -15.58 10.10 31.24
N ASN A 447 -16.88 9.82 31.16
CA ASN A 447 -17.41 8.50 30.81
C ASN A 447 -17.57 8.41 29.29
N LEU A 448 -16.63 7.75 28.61
CA LEU A 448 -16.65 7.57 27.17
C LEU A 448 -17.15 6.16 26.83
N ALA A 449 -18.13 6.07 25.95
CA ALA A 449 -18.69 4.79 25.49
C ALA A 449 -18.15 4.43 24.10
N VAL A 450 -18.06 3.12 23.83
CA VAL A 450 -17.81 2.55 22.50
C VAL A 450 -18.79 1.42 22.24
N ILE A 451 -19.30 1.33 21.00
CA ILE A 451 -20.24 0.30 20.59
C ILE A 451 -19.97 -0.14 19.15
N ASN A 452 -20.15 -1.43 18.88
CA ASN A 452 -20.05 -1.99 17.54
C ASN A 452 -21.47 -2.17 16.96
N VAL A 453 -21.72 -1.65 15.75
CA VAL A 453 -23.04 -1.64 15.10
C VAL A 453 -22.94 -2.09 13.65
N GLY A 454 -23.79 -3.02 13.24
CA GLY A 454 -23.81 -3.59 11.89
C GLY A 454 -23.32 -5.04 11.84
N ALA A 455 -22.95 -5.50 10.65
CA ALA A 455 -22.34 -6.82 10.46
C ALA A 455 -20.89 -6.86 11.00
N PRO A 456 -20.40 -8.00 11.50
CA PRO A 456 -19.00 -8.13 11.92
C PRO A 456 -18.04 -7.84 10.77
N ALA A 457 -16.95 -7.14 11.06
CA ALA A 457 -15.89 -6.83 10.10
C ALA A 457 -14.50 -6.87 10.75
N GLY A 458 -13.47 -7.12 9.94
CA GLY A 458 -12.09 -7.05 10.39
C GLY A 458 -11.74 -5.66 10.93
N GLY A 459 -11.05 -5.61 12.08
CA GLY A 459 -10.60 -4.35 12.69
C GLY A 459 -11.51 -3.75 13.76
N MET A 460 -12.74 -4.26 13.98
CA MET A 460 -13.60 -3.76 15.07
C MET A 460 -12.91 -3.84 16.44
N ASN A 461 -12.33 -4.99 16.77
CA ASN A 461 -11.60 -5.20 18.03
C ASN A 461 -10.36 -4.29 18.13
N ALA A 462 -9.64 -4.06 17.03
CA ALA A 462 -8.48 -3.17 16.99
C ALA A 462 -8.85 -1.71 17.28
N VAL A 463 -9.99 -1.24 16.74
CA VAL A 463 -10.52 0.11 17.03
C VAL A 463 -10.89 0.23 18.50
N VAL A 464 -11.65 -0.73 19.04
CA VAL A 464 -12.05 -0.72 20.45
C VAL A 464 -10.84 -0.67 21.36
N ARG A 465 -9.82 -1.52 21.10
CA ARG A 465 -8.57 -1.50 21.87
C ARG A 465 -7.88 -0.15 21.84
N SER A 466 -7.71 0.43 20.65
CA SER A 466 -7.05 1.72 20.49
C SER A 466 -7.80 2.81 21.26
N TYR A 467 -9.13 2.85 21.10
CA TYR A 467 -9.99 3.82 21.78
C TYR A 467 -9.95 3.69 23.30
N VAL A 468 -10.08 2.47 23.84
CA VAL A 468 -10.04 2.20 25.28
C VAL A 468 -8.69 2.61 25.85
N ARG A 469 -7.56 2.21 25.23
CA ARG A 469 -6.22 2.60 25.71
C ARG A 469 -5.99 4.11 25.67
N MET A 470 -6.50 4.79 24.65
CA MET A 470 -6.45 6.26 24.59
C MET A 470 -7.33 6.93 25.66
N ALA A 471 -8.52 6.39 25.91
CA ALA A 471 -9.41 6.91 26.96
C ALA A 471 -8.78 6.75 28.35
N LEU A 472 -8.20 5.57 28.64
CA LEU A 472 -7.47 5.30 29.88
C LEU A 472 -6.23 6.18 30.02
N HIS A 473 -5.53 6.44 28.92
CA HIS A 473 -4.39 7.36 28.91
C HIS A 473 -4.78 8.78 29.39
N ASN A 474 -5.99 9.21 29.06
CA ASN A 474 -6.54 10.51 29.42
C ASN A 474 -7.35 10.50 30.73
N GLY A 475 -7.37 9.39 31.48
CA GLY A 475 -7.99 9.30 32.81
C GLY A 475 -9.49 9.00 32.84
N CYS A 476 -10.04 8.42 31.76
CA CYS A 476 -11.39 7.84 31.75
C CYS A 476 -11.40 6.53 32.57
N ARG A 477 -12.57 6.11 33.09
CA ARG A 477 -12.71 4.94 34.00
C ARG A 477 -13.83 4.01 33.53
N GLU A 478 -13.66 2.70 33.75
CA GLU A 478 -14.65 1.59 33.85
C GLU A 478 -14.03 0.28 33.33
N MET A 479 -13.31 0.33 32.20
CA MET A 479 -12.45 -0.78 31.72
C MET A 479 -11.01 -0.63 32.22
N ASN A 480 -10.28 -1.75 32.29
CA ASN A 480 -8.86 -1.78 32.61
C ASN A 480 -8.01 -1.88 31.34
N TRP A 481 -6.73 -1.50 31.46
CA TRP A 481 -5.77 -1.58 30.35
C TRP A 481 -5.62 -3.01 29.80
N GLY A 482 -5.71 -4.00 30.70
CA GLY A 482 -5.60 -5.42 30.37
C GLY A 482 -6.81 -6.01 29.64
N ASP A 483 -7.99 -5.41 29.75
CA ASP A 483 -9.24 -5.98 29.22
C ASP A 483 -9.26 -6.06 27.70
N VAL A 484 -8.50 -5.16 27.04
CA VAL A 484 -8.40 -5.06 25.58
C VAL A 484 -7.08 -5.58 25.02
N SER A 485 -6.30 -6.31 25.83
CA SER A 485 -5.02 -6.88 25.40
C SER A 485 -5.23 -8.00 24.38
N ASN A 486 -4.40 -8.04 23.33
CA ASN A 486 -4.43 -8.99 22.21
C ASN A 486 -5.65 -8.85 21.28
N TRP A 487 -6.49 -7.84 21.47
CA TRP A 487 -7.69 -7.65 20.64
C TRP A 487 -7.38 -7.33 19.18
N VAL A 488 -6.17 -6.83 18.85
CA VAL A 488 -5.80 -6.45 17.47
C VAL A 488 -5.84 -7.65 16.52
N MET A 489 -5.45 -8.83 17.01
CA MET A 489 -5.25 -10.02 16.18
C MET A 489 -6.53 -10.78 15.86
N TYR A 490 -7.61 -10.54 16.59
CA TYR A 490 -8.85 -11.31 16.44
C TYR A 490 -9.84 -10.57 15.55
N GLY A 491 -10.34 -11.28 14.53
CA GLY A 491 -11.48 -10.84 13.74
C GLY A 491 -12.79 -10.81 14.54
N GLY A 492 -13.84 -10.27 13.91
CA GLY A 492 -15.18 -10.19 14.53
C GLY A 492 -15.31 -9.07 15.56
N SER A 493 -16.17 -9.26 16.56
CA SER A 493 -16.48 -8.27 17.60
C SER A 493 -16.62 -8.93 18.96
N PHE A 494 -15.73 -8.64 19.90
CA PHE A 494 -15.83 -9.13 21.28
C PHE A 494 -16.91 -8.44 22.11
N LEU A 495 -17.24 -7.18 21.79
CA LEU A 495 -18.38 -6.48 22.38
C LEU A 495 -19.73 -6.99 21.85
N GLY A 496 -19.72 -7.86 20.83
CA GLY A 496 -20.89 -8.18 20.02
C GLY A 496 -21.21 -7.06 19.02
N THR A 497 -21.98 -7.36 17.98
CA THR A 497 -22.44 -6.37 17.00
C THR A 497 -23.78 -6.80 16.42
N GLN A 498 -24.66 -5.84 16.18
CA GLN A 498 -26.02 -6.08 15.68
C GLN A 498 -26.42 -4.99 14.69
N LYS A 499 -27.28 -5.34 13.71
CA LYS A 499 -27.80 -4.41 12.69
C LYS A 499 -28.99 -3.56 13.16
N GLN A 500 -29.48 -3.77 14.37
CA GLN A 500 -30.68 -3.11 14.87
C GLN A 500 -30.46 -1.61 15.09
N LEU A 501 -31.35 -0.79 14.52
CA LEU A 501 -31.34 0.67 14.68
C LEU A 501 -32.02 1.11 15.99
N PRO A 502 -31.62 2.26 16.58
CA PRO A 502 -32.17 2.74 17.85
C PRO A 502 -33.59 3.31 17.75
N GLU A 503 -34.15 3.48 16.54
CA GLU A 503 -35.41 4.20 16.28
C GLU A 503 -36.58 3.72 17.16
N LYS A 504 -36.85 2.41 17.19
CA LYS A 504 -37.98 1.83 17.95
C LYS A 504 -37.82 1.94 19.47
N ASN A 505 -36.58 2.04 19.94
CA ASN A 505 -36.23 2.00 21.37
C ASN A 505 -35.55 3.28 21.85
N MET A 506 -35.71 4.40 21.14
CA MET A 506 -34.95 5.63 21.40
C MET A 506 -35.09 6.13 22.84
N LYS A 507 -36.28 6.00 23.44
CA LYS A 507 -36.53 6.38 24.83
C LYS A 507 -35.68 5.56 25.81
N LEU A 508 -35.52 4.25 25.57
CA LEU A 508 -34.69 3.36 26.40
C LEU A 508 -33.21 3.66 26.20
N VAL A 509 -32.79 3.95 24.97
CA VAL A 509 -31.42 4.36 24.65
C VAL A 509 -31.07 5.66 25.38
N ALA A 510 -31.92 6.68 25.29
CA ALA A 510 -31.70 7.95 25.99
C ALA A 510 -31.69 7.78 27.52
N ALA A 511 -32.52 6.90 28.07
CA ALA A 511 -32.52 6.57 29.49
C ALA A 511 -31.22 5.87 29.91
N ALA A 512 -30.67 4.97 29.09
CA ALA A 512 -29.37 4.36 29.34
C ALA A 512 -28.24 5.40 29.33
N PHE A 513 -28.24 6.33 28.38
CA PHE A 513 -27.21 7.39 28.31
C PHE A 513 -27.24 8.28 29.56
N ALA A 514 -28.44 8.60 30.05
CA ALA A 514 -28.60 9.34 31.31
C ALA A 514 -28.14 8.52 32.52
N LYS A 515 -28.48 7.22 32.58
CA LYS A 515 -28.12 6.32 33.69
C LYS A 515 -26.61 6.19 33.86
N TYR A 516 -25.87 5.99 32.77
CA TYR A 516 -24.42 5.82 32.78
C TYR A 516 -23.64 7.13 32.64
N ASN A 517 -24.36 8.26 32.47
CA ASN A 517 -23.80 9.60 32.32
C ASN A 517 -22.69 9.66 31.26
N PHE A 518 -22.97 9.16 30.05
CA PHE A 518 -21.99 9.18 28.97
C PHE A 518 -21.72 10.60 28.49
N HIS A 519 -20.45 10.93 28.26
CA HIS A 519 -19.98 12.23 27.78
C HIS A 519 -19.54 12.19 26.31
N GLY A 520 -19.41 11.00 25.71
CA GLY A 520 -19.09 10.81 24.30
C GLY A 520 -19.31 9.37 23.88
N LEU A 521 -19.63 9.16 22.60
CA LEU A 521 -19.85 7.83 22.03
C LEU A 521 -19.07 7.64 20.73
N LEU A 522 -18.29 6.56 20.69
CA LEU A 522 -17.71 6.03 19.46
C LEU A 522 -18.57 4.87 18.94
N LEU A 523 -19.10 5.01 17.73
CA LEU A 523 -19.73 3.91 17.00
C LEU A 523 -18.74 3.32 16.01
N VAL A 524 -18.50 2.02 16.07
CA VAL A 524 -17.64 1.31 15.12
C VAL A 524 -18.52 0.40 14.27
N GLY A 525 -18.54 0.62 12.96
CA GLY A 525 -19.44 -0.16 12.13
C GLY A 525 -19.73 0.37 10.74
N GLY A 526 -20.66 -0.30 10.07
CA GLY A 526 -21.04 -0.03 8.69
C GLY A 526 -22.10 1.07 8.55
N PHE A 527 -22.93 0.93 7.51
CA PHE A 527 -24.02 1.88 7.23
C PHE A 527 -25.01 2.01 8.40
N GLU A 528 -25.27 0.93 9.13
CA GLU A 528 -26.14 0.94 10.30
C GLU A 528 -25.57 1.80 11.45
N ALA A 529 -24.25 1.83 11.63
CA ALA A 529 -23.60 2.70 12.61
C ALA A 529 -23.75 4.17 12.22
N PHE A 530 -23.52 4.48 10.94
CA PHE A 530 -23.72 5.81 10.38
C PHE A 530 -25.18 6.28 10.53
N HIS A 531 -26.13 5.43 10.18
CA HIS A 531 -27.56 5.72 10.32
C HIS A 531 -27.97 5.87 11.79
N SER A 532 -27.47 5.01 12.68
CA SER A 532 -27.72 5.13 14.13
C SER A 532 -27.21 6.46 14.67
N CYS A 533 -26.02 6.92 14.26
CA CYS A 533 -25.49 8.23 14.64
C CYS A 533 -26.41 9.37 14.20
N LEU A 534 -26.96 9.31 12.98
CA LEU A 534 -27.90 10.30 12.47
C LEU A 534 -29.20 10.33 13.28
N LEU A 535 -29.75 9.16 13.62
CA LEU A 535 -30.96 9.04 14.44
C LEU A 535 -30.74 9.61 15.85
N LEU A 536 -29.60 9.29 16.49
CA LEU A 536 -29.23 9.85 17.78
C LEU A 536 -29.05 11.38 17.72
N SER A 537 -28.42 11.88 16.66
CA SER A 537 -28.23 13.32 16.43
C SER A 537 -29.56 14.06 16.30
N ARG A 538 -30.51 13.53 15.53
CA ARG A 538 -31.87 14.10 15.38
C ARG A 538 -32.67 14.05 16.69
N ALA A 539 -32.41 13.07 17.54
CA ALA A 539 -33.10 12.91 18.82
C ALA A 539 -32.58 13.86 19.94
N ARG A 540 -31.54 14.66 19.67
CA ARG A 540 -30.94 15.60 20.65
C ARG A 540 -31.89 16.68 21.13
N ASP A 541 -32.84 17.10 20.29
CA ASP A 541 -33.82 18.12 20.67
C ASP A 541 -34.76 17.59 21.75
N THR A 542 -35.19 16.34 21.60
CA THR A 542 -36.10 15.64 22.52
C THR A 542 -35.39 15.14 23.78
N TYR A 543 -34.17 14.61 23.67
CA TYR A 543 -33.46 13.98 24.79
C TYR A 543 -32.13 14.68 25.08
N ALA A 544 -32.08 15.38 26.22
CA ALA A 544 -30.88 16.11 26.63
C ALA A 544 -29.66 15.20 26.85
N SER A 545 -29.86 13.93 27.26
CA SER A 545 -28.78 12.94 27.44
C SER A 545 -28.06 12.55 26.16
N LEU A 546 -28.62 12.84 24.98
CA LEU A 546 -27.99 12.56 23.69
C LEU A 546 -27.17 13.75 23.14
N ARG A 547 -27.14 14.89 23.85
CA ARG A 547 -26.40 16.10 23.47
C ARG A 547 -24.91 15.99 23.77
N ILE A 548 -24.32 14.89 23.33
CA ILE A 548 -22.90 14.55 23.50
C ILE A 548 -22.23 14.40 22.14
N PRO A 549 -20.89 14.54 22.05
CA PRO A 549 -20.14 14.19 20.85
C PRO A 549 -20.38 12.74 20.42
N LEU A 550 -20.72 12.56 19.15
CA LEU A 550 -20.90 11.25 18.51
C LEU A 550 -19.90 11.16 17.36
N CYS A 551 -19.17 10.06 17.28
CA CYS A 551 -18.22 9.80 16.20
C CYS A 551 -18.45 8.40 15.63
N VAL A 552 -18.32 8.25 14.31
CA VAL A 552 -18.44 6.96 13.63
C VAL A 552 -17.09 6.62 13.01
N VAL A 553 -16.59 5.42 13.29
CA VAL A 553 -15.46 4.81 12.58
C VAL A 553 -16.01 3.78 11.60
N PRO A 554 -15.91 4.03 10.28
CA PRO A 554 -16.39 3.11 9.26
C PRO A 554 -15.68 1.75 9.34
N CYS A 555 -16.43 0.71 9.66
CA CYS A 555 -15.95 -0.67 9.75
C CYS A 555 -16.98 -1.63 9.16
N THR A 556 -16.73 -2.03 7.92
CA THR A 556 -17.58 -2.91 7.12
C THR A 556 -16.76 -3.48 5.97
N ILE A 557 -17.07 -4.68 5.52
CA ILE A 557 -16.46 -5.25 4.32
C ILE A 557 -16.91 -4.53 3.04
N SER A 558 -18.12 -3.96 3.05
CA SER A 558 -18.77 -3.44 1.84
C SER A 558 -18.24 -2.09 1.37
N ASN A 559 -17.49 -1.36 2.21
CA ASN A 559 -17.04 0.01 1.94
C ASN A 559 -18.16 0.97 1.48
N ASN A 560 -19.35 0.83 2.07
CA ASN A 560 -20.56 1.54 1.67
C ASN A 560 -20.95 2.67 2.63
N VAL A 561 -20.01 3.12 3.48
CA VAL A 561 -20.28 4.19 4.45
C VAL A 561 -20.00 5.55 3.82
N PRO A 562 -20.98 6.46 3.72
CA PRO A 562 -20.77 7.78 3.12
C PRO A 562 -19.71 8.60 3.87
N GLY A 563 -18.89 9.34 3.12
CA GLY A 563 -17.90 10.28 3.68
C GLY A 563 -16.49 9.71 3.87
N THR A 564 -16.26 8.44 3.56
CA THR A 564 -14.92 7.82 3.50
C THR A 564 -14.71 7.10 2.17
N SER A 565 -13.46 7.00 1.72
CA SER A 565 -13.08 6.17 0.56
C SER A 565 -12.76 4.72 0.95
N ILE A 566 -12.52 4.45 2.24
CA ILE A 566 -12.10 3.15 2.76
C ILE A 566 -12.80 2.89 4.10
N SER A 567 -13.23 1.66 4.34
CA SER A 567 -13.72 1.18 5.63
C SER A 567 -12.84 0.06 6.16
N LEU A 568 -12.71 -0.03 7.48
CA LEU A 568 -12.00 -1.13 8.11
C LEU A 568 -12.71 -2.47 7.79
N GLY A 569 -11.92 -3.48 7.44
CA GLY A 569 -12.40 -4.81 7.06
C GLY A 569 -12.61 -5.01 5.56
N SER A 570 -12.66 -3.95 4.74
CA SER A 570 -12.81 -4.11 3.29
C SER A 570 -11.54 -4.69 2.64
N ASP A 571 -10.36 -4.35 3.15
CA ASP A 571 -9.09 -4.93 2.67
C ASP A 571 -8.98 -6.42 3.02
N THR A 572 -9.36 -6.82 4.23
CA THR A 572 -9.44 -8.24 4.63
C THR A 572 -10.34 -9.01 3.66
N ALA A 573 -11.54 -8.50 3.37
CA ALA A 573 -12.45 -9.13 2.43
C ALA A 573 -11.88 -9.19 1.00
N ALA A 574 -11.21 -8.13 0.54
CA ALA A 574 -10.59 -8.10 -0.79
C ALA A 574 -9.48 -9.17 -0.94
N ASN A 575 -8.65 -9.36 0.09
CA ASN A 575 -7.62 -10.39 0.13
C ASN A 575 -8.22 -11.80 0.10
N GLU A 576 -9.23 -12.07 0.92
CA GLU A 576 -9.95 -13.36 0.91
C GLU A 576 -10.58 -13.69 -0.45
N ILE A 577 -11.24 -12.70 -1.09
CA ILE A 577 -11.81 -12.88 -2.43
C ILE A 577 -10.69 -13.17 -3.45
N CYS A 578 -9.57 -12.44 -3.39
CA CYS A 578 -8.44 -12.68 -4.29
C CYS A 578 -7.85 -14.08 -4.12
N GLU A 579 -7.71 -14.55 -2.88
CA GLU A 579 -7.20 -15.90 -2.59
C GLU A 579 -8.14 -16.98 -3.13
N MET A 580 -9.46 -16.82 -2.93
CA MET A 580 -10.46 -17.75 -3.48
C MET A 580 -10.42 -17.75 -5.01
N ILE A 581 -10.35 -16.57 -5.63
CA ILE A 581 -10.25 -16.44 -7.09
C ILE A 581 -8.98 -17.11 -7.60
N ASP A 582 -7.85 -16.97 -6.93
CA ASP A 582 -6.60 -17.61 -7.34
C ASP A 582 -6.73 -19.15 -7.33
N LYS A 583 -7.34 -19.72 -6.28
CA LYS A 583 -7.65 -21.17 -6.22
C LYS A 583 -8.59 -21.60 -7.36
N ILE A 584 -9.62 -20.79 -7.66
CA ILE A 584 -10.56 -21.04 -8.76
C ILE A 584 -9.84 -20.98 -10.12
N LYS A 585 -8.95 -20.01 -10.33
CA LYS A 585 -8.16 -19.86 -11.56
C LYS A 585 -7.23 -21.04 -11.79
N GLN A 586 -6.62 -21.55 -10.72
CA GLN A 586 -5.80 -22.76 -10.78
C GLN A 586 -6.63 -23.96 -11.25
N SER A 587 -7.84 -24.15 -10.70
CA SER A 587 -8.79 -25.18 -11.14
C SER A 587 -9.23 -25.02 -12.61
N ALA A 588 -9.50 -23.78 -13.05
CA ALA A 588 -9.87 -23.47 -14.43
C ALA A 588 -8.76 -23.84 -15.42
N THR A 589 -7.51 -23.59 -15.04
CA THR A 589 -6.34 -23.83 -15.89
C THR A 589 -6.10 -25.32 -16.11
N GLY A 590 -6.33 -26.17 -15.11
CA GLY A 590 -6.19 -27.62 -15.24
C GLY A 590 -7.25 -28.28 -16.13
N THR A 591 -8.50 -27.82 -16.06
CA THR A 591 -9.62 -28.42 -16.80
C THR A 591 -9.82 -27.86 -18.20
N LYS A 592 -9.34 -26.63 -18.45
CA LYS A 592 -9.44 -25.89 -19.73
C LYS A 592 -10.89 -25.59 -20.14
N LYS A 593 -11.05 -24.54 -20.94
CA LYS A 593 -12.32 -24.03 -21.49
C LYS A 593 -13.43 -23.83 -20.44
N ARG A 594 -13.07 -23.30 -19.27
CA ARG A 594 -14.00 -23.07 -18.16
C ARG A 594 -14.25 -21.58 -17.94
N VAL A 595 -15.51 -21.25 -17.69
CA VAL A 595 -15.95 -19.93 -17.24
C VAL A 595 -16.36 -20.05 -15.78
N PHE A 596 -15.90 -19.14 -14.94
CA PHE A 596 -16.37 -19.00 -13.58
C PHE A 596 -17.10 -17.67 -13.43
N ILE A 597 -18.21 -17.70 -12.71
CA ILE A 597 -18.96 -16.52 -12.30
C ILE A 597 -18.87 -16.49 -10.77
N VAL A 598 -18.25 -15.45 -10.23
CA VAL A 598 -18.02 -15.31 -8.79
C VAL A 598 -18.88 -14.17 -8.25
N GLU A 599 -19.89 -14.52 -7.46
CA GLU A 599 -20.68 -13.53 -6.74
C GLU A 599 -19.90 -13.04 -5.51
N THR A 600 -19.85 -11.72 -5.31
CA THR A 600 -19.17 -11.09 -4.17
C THR A 600 -20.18 -10.36 -3.28
N MET A 601 -19.83 -10.20 -2.00
CA MET A 601 -20.61 -9.37 -1.08
C MET A 601 -20.44 -7.88 -1.40
N GLY A 602 -21.26 -7.02 -0.79
CA GLY A 602 -21.23 -5.57 -1.03
C GLY A 602 -22.61 -4.92 -0.99
N GLY A 603 -23.68 -5.72 -1.09
CA GLY A 603 -25.03 -5.21 -1.23
C GLY A 603 -25.15 -4.46 -2.56
N TYR A 604 -25.55 -3.20 -2.51
CA TYR A 604 -25.60 -2.32 -3.70
C TYR A 604 -24.28 -1.59 -3.97
N CYS A 605 -23.22 -1.83 -3.17
CA CYS A 605 -21.92 -1.23 -3.39
C CYS A 605 -21.01 -2.22 -4.11
N GLY A 606 -20.63 -1.89 -5.34
CA GLY A 606 -19.76 -2.67 -6.21
C GLY A 606 -18.28 -2.66 -5.81
N TYR A 607 -17.89 -2.01 -4.71
CA TYR A 607 -16.49 -1.85 -4.32
C TYR A 607 -15.71 -3.17 -4.31
N LEU A 608 -16.19 -4.19 -3.59
CA LEU A 608 -15.51 -5.49 -3.52
C LEU A 608 -15.45 -6.18 -4.88
N ALA A 609 -16.54 -6.16 -5.65
CA ALA A 609 -16.58 -6.73 -7.00
C ALA A 609 -15.53 -6.06 -7.91
N THR A 610 -15.51 -4.73 -7.96
CA THR A 610 -14.60 -3.97 -8.82
C THR A 610 -13.13 -4.16 -8.42
N ILE A 611 -12.80 -3.99 -7.14
CA ILE A 611 -11.41 -4.07 -6.70
C ILE A 611 -10.89 -5.51 -6.81
N SER A 612 -11.68 -6.53 -6.45
CA SER A 612 -11.24 -7.91 -6.53
C SER A 612 -11.16 -8.39 -7.98
N ALA A 613 -12.01 -7.87 -8.87
CA ALA A 613 -11.87 -8.11 -10.31
C ALA A 613 -10.57 -7.51 -10.86
N LEU A 614 -10.26 -6.25 -10.53
CA LEU A 614 -9.03 -5.60 -10.97
C LEU A 614 -7.79 -6.26 -10.36
N ALA A 615 -7.83 -6.52 -9.05
CA ALA A 615 -6.77 -7.15 -8.29
C ALA A 615 -6.55 -8.59 -8.74
N SER A 616 -7.58 -9.37 -9.05
CA SER A 616 -7.39 -10.74 -9.53
C SER A 616 -7.09 -10.79 -11.04
N GLY A 617 -7.45 -9.76 -11.80
CA GLY A 617 -7.46 -9.80 -13.25
C GLY A 617 -8.60 -10.70 -13.77
N ALA A 618 -9.80 -10.48 -13.27
CA ALA A 618 -11.04 -10.94 -13.90
C ALA A 618 -11.20 -10.27 -15.28
N ASP A 619 -12.04 -10.87 -16.11
CA ASP A 619 -12.29 -10.40 -17.47
C ASP A 619 -13.45 -9.41 -17.53
N ASN A 620 -14.44 -9.57 -16.66
CA ASN A 620 -15.51 -8.60 -16.44
C ASN A 620 -15.86 -8.53 -14.94
N ALA A 621 -16.64 -7.52 -14.54
CA ALA A 621 -17.21 -7.38 -13.21
C ALA A 621 -18.56 -6.64 -13.31
N TYR A 622 -19.65 -7.33 -13.00
CA TYR A 622 -20.98 -6.71 -12.96
C TYR A 622 -21.21 -6.06 -11.60
N ILE A 623 -21.59 -4.77 -11.61
CA ILE A 623 -21.85 -3.98 -10.40
C ILE A 623 -23.17 -3.23 -10.52
N PHE A 624 -23.74 -2.84 -9.39
CA PHE A 624 -25.03 -2.13 -9.38
C PHE A 624 -24.91 -0.70 -9.95
N GLU A 625 -23.76 -0.07 -9.75
CA GLU A 625 -23.48 1.30 -10.17
C GLU A 625 -23.36 1.44 -11.70
N GLU A 626 -23.04 0.36 -12.41
CA GLU A 626 -22.95 0.31 -13.86
C GLU A 626 -24.07 -0.57 -14.43
N LYS A 627 -25.10 0.07 -14.98
CA LYS A 627 -26.24 -0.67 -15.56
C LYS A 627 -25.79 -1.42 -16.80
N PHE A 628 -26.13 -2.71 -16.86
CA PHE A 628 -25.94 -3.58 -18.02
C PHE A 628 -27.28 -4.19 -18.44
N ASP A 629 -27.40 -4.53 -19.71
CA ASP A 629 -28.56 -5.24 -20.26
C ASP A 629 -28.18 -6.58 -20.89
N VAL A 630 -29.16 -7.25 -21.51
CA VAL A 630 -28.95 -8.55 -22.16
C VAL A 630 -27.97 -8.47 -23.33
N ARG A 631 -27.86 -7.31 -24.01
CA ARG A 631 -26.94 -7.10 -25.14
C ARG A 631 -25.50 -7.06 -24.66
N ASP A 632 -25.23 -6.44 -23.51
CA ASP A 632 -23.89 -6.43 -22.91
C ASP A 632 -23.43 -7.85 -22.58
N ILE A 633 -24.31 -8.66 -21.98
CA ILE A 633 -24.04 -10.08 -21.69
C ILE A 633 -23.78 -10.87 -22.98
N ILE A 634 -24.56 -10.63 -24.04
CA ILE A 634 -24.34 -11.29 -25.35
C ILE A 634 -22.97 -10.91 -25.92
N GLU A 635 -22.54 -9.65 -25.78
CA GLU A 635 -21.23 -9.22 -26.25
C GLU A 635 -20.11 -9.90 -25.45
N ASP A 636 -20.26 -10.02 -24.14
CA ASP A 636 -19.30 -10.77 -23.31
C ASP A 636 -19.20 -12.24 -23.72
N VAL A 637 -20.32 -12.88 -24.08
CA VAL A 637 -20.31 -14.25 -24.61
C VAL A 637 -19.49 -14.33 -25.92
N LYS A 638 -19.58 -13.35 -26.80
CA LYS A 638 -18.73 -13.30 -28.02
C LYS A 638 -17.25 -13.14 -27.65
N VAL A 639 -16.94 -12.29 -26.67
CA VAL A 639 -15.58 -12.12 -26.16
C VAL A 639 -15.06 -13.43 -25.56
N ILE A 640 -15.88 -14.17 -24.80
CA ILE A 640 -15.55 -15.50 -24.26
C ILE A 640 -15.19 -16.43 -25.41
N VAL A 641 -16.04 -16.56 -26.43
CA VAL A 641 -15.82 -17.45 -27.58
C VAL A 641 -14.51 -17.09 -28.31
N HIS A 642 -14.29 -15.80 -28.59
CA HIS A 642 -13.06 -15.32 -29.24
C HIS A 642 -11.81 -15.58 -28.40
N LYS A 643 -11.90 -15.38 -27.09
CA LYS A 643 -10.79 -15.62 -26.17
C LYS A 643 -10.42 -17.11 -26.07
N MET A 644 -11.43 -17.98 -26.07
CA MET A 644 -11.25 -19.43 -26.04
C MET A 644 -10.66 -19.96 -27.37
N SER A 645 -10.96 -19.34 -28.51
CA SER A 645 -10.40 -19.73 -29.81
C SER A 645 -8.95 -19.25 -30.01
N THR A 646 -8.59 -18.11 -29.43
CA THR A 646 -7.24 -17.51 -29.53
C THR A 646 -6.21 -18.09 -28.55
N GLY A 647 -6.58 -19.14 -27.80
CA GLY A 647 -5.66 -19.94 -26.98
C GLY A 647 -5.73 -19.69 -25.48
N VAL A 648 -6.56 -18.75 -24.99
CA VAL A 648 -6.76 -18.54 -23.55
C VAL A 648 -8.00 -19.31 -23.11
N GLN A 649 -7.79 -20.46 -22.48
CA GLN A 649 -8.83 -21.44 -22.20
C GLN A 649 -9.55 -21.20 -20.85
N ARG A 650 -9.67 -19.95 -20.39
CA ARG A 650 -10.43 -19.58 -19.19
C ARG A 650 -11.04 -18.19 -19.29
N TYR A 651 -12.17 -17.99 -18.62
CA TYR A 651 -12.80 -16.68 -18.42
C TYR A 651 -13.30 -16.55 -16.98
N LEU A 652 -13.12 -15.38 -16.39
CA LEU A 652 -13.63 -15.08 -15.05
C LEU A 652 -14.51 -13.84 -15.09
N VAL A 653 -15.75 -14.01 -14.63
CA VAL A 653 -16.70 -12.94 -14.31
C VAL A 653 -16.69 -12.75 -12.80
#